data_AF-A0A5B9Y4J6-F1
#
_entry.id   AF-A0A5B9Y4J6-F1
#
_cell.length_a   1.000
_cell.length_b   1.000
_cell.length_c   1.000
_cell.angle_alpha   90.00
_cell.angle_beta   90.00
_cell.angle_gamma   90.00
#
_symmetry.space_group_name_H-M   'P 1'
#
loop_
_entity.id
_entity.type
_entity.pdbx_description
1 polymer ?
#
loop_
_entity_poly.entity_id
_entity_poly.type
_entity_poly.pdbx_seq_one_letter_code
_entity_poly.pdbx_strand_id
1 'polypeptide(L)'
;MKKLLTLLAVSIPVSSVTTIVACDPIPFEIKINLETDVKNTELGDITLTNETTTQQKGEKVLSVAISKNSKLKNKNDWFIMTLRNDEKSAELVCKPEREEKGSCSGSVEFTFAFKTTPVISKISDITVDYGTPSTSVDIEIANPSSDGKLTVSSSNANVEATVSDLKLQLKLKDGVTATTESSITLKYPDAADVTFKVKFIGKPVISAVSDKKLEEGKETSFTVGIENQLEGSTLSATSKDDKVAEVSVKGLDVTIKAIAKGTTEITLSYKEAIDVKFSVEVVEEGTGPIQLKLEDVQNNATIKGIKDLADLDAVNAELAKAEIEGIKSLDATLKTDSKTDVTVKITTEEGYTIDKDTFDITGAIKATEPEEPEEPGDVELKLEDVQNNATIKGIKDLADLDAVNAELAKAKIVGIKSLDATLKTDSKTDVTVKITTEEGYTIDKDTFDITGAIKATEPEEPEEPGDVELKLEDVQNNATIKGIKDLADLDAVNAELAKAEIEGIKSLDATLKTDSETDVTVKITTEEGYTIDKDTFDITGAIKATEPEEPEEPGDIQLKLEDVQNNATIKGIKDLADLDAVNAELAKAEIEGIKSLDATLKTDSKTDVTVKITTEEGYTIDKDTFDITGAIKATEPEEPEEPGDVELKLEDVQNNATIKGIKDLADLDAVNAELAKVEIKGIESLDAEMSGDSTTDVVVTIKTSQGYTIDTDTFIIEGAIAVE
;
A
#
# COMPACT_ATOMS: atom_id res chain seq x y z
N MET A 1 36.86 -6.50 -31.13
CA MET A 1 38.32 -6.59 -31.39
C MET A 1 39.04 -6.87 -30.06
N LYS A 2 39.32 -8.14 -29.76
CA LYS A 2 40.23 -8.74 -28.73
C LYS A 2 39.80 -10.21 -28.59
N LYS A 3 40.28 -11.07 -29.49
CA LYS A 3 41.36 -12.07 -29.31
C LYS A 3 41.02 -13.18 -28.31
N LEU A 4 40.45 -14.24 -28.90
CA LEU A 4 40.68 -15.66 -28.63
C LEU A 4 42.06 -15.95 -28.02
N LEU A 5 42.11 -16.78 -26.97
CA LEU A 5 43.27 -17.63 -26.71
C LEU A 5 42.81 -19.00 -26.20
N THR A 6 43.05 -19.98 -27.06
CA THR A 6 42.81 -21.41 -26.92
C THR A 6 43.76 -22.01 -25.88
N LEU A 7 43.23 -22.78 -24.93
CA LEU A 7 44.00 -23.55 -23.96
C LEU A 7 44.58 -24.81 -24.65
N LEU A 8 45.91 -24.90 -24.73
CA LEU A 8 46.63 -26.09 -25.19
C LEU A 8 47.22 -26.76 -23.96
N ALA A 9 46.79 -27.99 -23.69
CA ALA A 9 47.31 -28.83 -22.62
C ALA A 9 48.79 -29.18 -22.89
N VAL A 10 49.67 -28.81 -21.97
CA VAL A 10 51.06 -29.30 -21.91
C VAL A 10 51.36 -29.68 -20.47
N SER A 11 51.48 -30.99 -20.26
CA SER A 11 52.10 -31.63 -19.10
C SER A 11 53.62 -31.43 -19.18
N ILE A 12 54.29 -30.97 -18.11
CA ILE A 12 55.72 -31.20 -17.74
C ILE A 12 56.00 -30.64 -16.33
N PRO A 13 56.98 -31.19 -15.58
CA PRO A 13 56.94 -31.32 -14.13
C PRO A 13 57.62 -30.16 -13.38
N VAL A 14 57.29 -30.13 -12.10
CA VAL A 14 57.71 -29.19 -11.06
C VAL A 14 59.23 -29.14 -10.91
N SER A 15 59.81 -27.96 -11.13
CA SER A 15 60.95 -27.47 -10.33
C SER A 15 61.23 -26.01 -10.68
N SER A 16 60.69 -25.08 -9.89
CA SER A 16 61.38 -23.85 -9.45
C SER A 16 60.43 -22.98 -8.63
N VAL A 17 60.89 -22.67 -7.42
CA VAL A 17 60.30 -21.72 -6.50
C VAL A 17 60.25 -20.34 -7.16
N THR A 18 59.06 -19.77 -7.26
CA THR A 18 58.87 -18.32 -7.43
C THR A 18 57.91 -17.85 -6.36
N THR A 19 58.39 -16.99 -5.48
CA THR A 19 57.62 -16.32 -4.43
C THR A 19 56.48 -15.51 -5.07
N ILE A 20 55.23 -15.86 -4.75
CA ILE A 20 54.07 -15.00 -4.94
C ILE A 20 53.62 -14.53 -3.55
N VAL A 21 53.69 -13.22 -3.34
CA VAL A 21 53.09 -12.54 -2.18
C VAL A 21 51.72 -12.01 -2.60
N ALA A 22 50.66 -12.66 -2.13
CA ALA A 22 49.25 -12.21 -2.01
C ALA A 22 48.47 -13.40 -1.42
N CYS A 23 47.47 -13.31 -0.54
CA CYS A 23 46.68 -12.24 0.07
C CYS A 23 46.28 -12.76 1.47
N ASP A 24 46.16 -11.86 2.44
CA ASP A 24 45.63 -11.99 3.81
C ASP A 24 46.02 -13.21 4.68
N PRO A 25 46.60 -12.99 5.89
CA PRO A 25 46.76 -14.05 6.87
C PRO A 25 45.38 -14.45 7.41
N ILE A 26 44.82 -15.55 6.90
CA ILE A 26 43.70 -16.23 7.56
C ILE A 26 44.20 -16.68 8.94
N PRO A 27 43.57 -16.28 10.05
CA PRO A 27 43.96 -16.78 11.36
C PRO A 27 43.49 -18.24 11.48
N PHE A 28 44.40 -19.20 11.26
CA PHE A 28 44.14 -20.59 11.62
C PHE A 28 44.57 -20.82 13.09
N GLU A 29 43.57 -21.20 13.90
CA GLU A 29 43.75 -21.83 15.19
C GLU A 29 43.97 -23.33 14.94
N ILE A 30 45.20 -23.83 15.15
CA ILE A 30 45.46 -25.27 15.10
C ILE A 30 45.09 -25.83 16.47
N LYS A 31 43.87 -26.37 16.59
CA LYS A 31 43.51 -27.26 17.70
C LYS A 31 43.78 -28.70 17.28
N ILE A 32 44.85 -29.27 17.79
CA ILE A 32 45.10 -30.71 17.65
C ILE A 32 44.33 -31.40 18.77
N ASN A 33 43.11 -31.85 18.49
CA ASN A 33 42.44 -32.86 19.32
C ASN A 33 42.98 -34.23 18.88
N LEU A 34 43.83 -34.82 19.70
CA LEU A 34 44.20 -36.23 19.57
C LEU A 34 43.01 -37.07 20.06
N GLU A 35 42.01 -37.24 19.21
CA GLU A 35 40.98 -38.28 19.43
C GLU A 35 41.57 -39.64 19.08
N THR A 36 42.29 -40.21 20.02
CA THR A 36 42.34 -41.65 20.19
C THR A 36 42.58 -41.94 21.66
N ASP A 37 41.69 -42.75 22.25
CA ASP A 37 41.99 -43.63 23.37
C ASP A 37 43.21 -44.50 23.02
N VAL A 38 44.42 -43.95 23.16
CA VAL A 38 45.63 -44.75 23.28
C VAL A 38 45.85 -44.93 24.77
N LYS A 39 45.19 -45.95 25.35
CA LYS A 39 45.75 -46.60 26.52
C LYS A 39 47.16 -47.04 26.14
N ASN A 40 48.16 -46.49 26.83
CA ASN A 40 49.55 -46.95 26.94
C ASN A 40 49.92 -48.04 25.92
N THR A 41 50.32 -47.65 24.72
CA THR A 41 51.10 -48.56 23.89
C THR A 41 52.56 -48.30 24.20
N GLU A 42 53.18 -49.20 24.95
CA GLU A 42 54.62 -49.18 25.22
C GLU A 42 55.40 -49.43 23.92
N LEU A 43 55.78 -48.35 23.24
CA LEU A 43 56.92 -48.35 22.33
C LEU A 43 58.16 -47.97 23.16
N GLY A 44 58.67 -48.91 23.95
CA GLY A 44 59.95 -48.89 24.68
C GLY A 44 60.46 -47.55 25.26
N ASP A 45 60.58 -47.47 26.59
CA ASP A 45 61.34 -46.47 27.39
C ASP A 45 61.19 -44.96 27.05
N ILE A 46 60.26 -44.52 26.18
CA ILE A 46 60.08 -43.10 25.83
C ILE A 46 58.74 -42.63 26.40
N THR A 47 58.76 -41.53 27.16
CA THR A 47 57.57 -40.86 27.68
C THR A 47 57.48 -39.46 27.06
N LEU A 48 56.39 -39.19 26.35
CA LEU A 48 56.11 -37.87 25.77
C LEU A 48 55.35 -37.03 26.81
N THR A 49 55.95 -35.93 27.25
CA THR A 49 55.30 -34.94 28.13
C THR A 49 55.14 -33.63 27.37
N ASN A 50 53.90 -33.14 27.28
CA ASN A 50 53.55 -31.90 26.59
C ASN A 50 53.88 -30.72 27.52
N GLU A 51 54.90 -29.91 27.16
CA GLU A 51 55.12 -28.61 27.81
C GLU A 51 54.92 -27.48 26.80
N THR A 52 54.34 -26.39 27.30
CA THR A 52 53.77 -25.22 26.63
C THR A 52 54.45 -24.72 25.34
N THR A 53 53.62 -24.37 24.35
CA THR A 53 53.96 -23.51 23.21
C THR A 53 54.36 -22.10 23.65
N THR A 54 55.58 -21.67 23.32
CA THR A 54 56.00 -20.27 23.44
C THR A 54 55.94 -19.63 22.05
N GLN A 55 55.14 -18.58 21.88
CA GLN A 55 55.16 -17.78 20.64
C GLN A 55 56.43 -16.91 20.61
N GLN A 56 57.28 -17.11 19.59
CA GLN A 56 58.15 -16.04 19.13
C GLN A 56 57.50 -15.32 17.94
N LYS A 57 57.70 -14.00 17.90
CA LYS A 57 57.05 -13.07 17.00
C LYS A 57 57.38 -13.40 15.53
N GLY A 58 56.44 -14.02 14.83
CA GLY A 58 56.47 -14.25 13.38
C GLY A 58 56.44 -15.72 12.94
N GLU A 59 56.77 -16.67 13.81
CA GLU A 59 56.74 -18.11 13.51
C GLU A 59 56.13 -18.89 14.69
N LYS A 60 55.06 -19.66 14.44
CA LYS A 60 54.54 -20.63 15.42
C LYS A 60 55.44 -21.87 15.39
N VAL A 61 56.37 -21.96 16.34
CA VAL A 61 57.19 -23.16 16.54
C VAL A 61 56.49 -24.07 17.55
N LEU A 62 56.23 -25.32 17.16
CA LEU A 62 55.78 -26.37 18.07
C LEU A 62 57.02 -27.12 18.59
N SER A 63 57.38 -26.91 19.86
CA SER A 63 58.50 -27.59 20.51
C SER A 63 57.98 -28.84 21.23
N VAL A 64 58.40 -30.04 20.82
CA VAL A 64 58.09 -31.28 21.54
C VAL A 64 59.32 -31.75 22.30
N ALA A 65 59.23 -31.81 23.63
CA ALA A 65 60.29 -32.36 24.48
C ALA A 65 60.11 -33.88 24.61
N ILE A 66 61.08 -34.65 24.12
CA ILE A 66 61.11 -36.11 24.26
C ILE A 66 62.09 -36.46 25.37
N SER A 67 61.60 -37.01 26.50
CA SER A 67 62.48 -37.56 27.54
C SER A 67 62.43 -39.09 27.50
N LYS A 68 63.61 -39.73 27.49
CA LYS A 68 63.71 -41.18 27.55
C LYS A 68 63.82 -41.61 29.02
N ASN A 69 62.88 -42.43 29.46
CA ASN A 69 62.86 -43.00 30.79
C ASN A 69 63.61 -44.35 30.77
N SER A 70 64.95 -44.31 30.81
CA SER A 70 65.78 -45.17 31.69
C SER A 70 67.29 -45.11 31.33
N LYS A 71 68.13 -45.01 32.37
CA LYS A 71 69.57 -45.38 32.45
C LYS A 71 70.64 -44.63 31.65
N LEU A 72 70.46 -43.35 31.29
CA LEU A 72 71.60 -42.46 30.99
C LEU A 72 71.95 -41.61 32.23
N LYS A 73 73.24 -41.55 32.58
CA LYS A 73 73.75 -40.96 33.83
C LYS A 73 73.83 -39.42 33.85
N ASN A 74 73.47 -38.74 32.76
CA ASN A 74 73.50 -37.28 32.68
C ASN A 74 72.10 -36.70 32.50
N LYS A 75 71.74 -35.76 33.38
CA LYS A 75 70.39 -35.21 33.57
C LYS A 75 69.99 -34.10 32.58
N ASN A 76 70.82 -33.76 31.59
CA ASN A 76 70.72 -32.48 30.87
C ASN A 76 70.68 -32.57 29.34
N ASP A 77 70.47 -33.74 28.72
CA ASP A 77 70.32 -33.80 27.26
C ASP A 77 68.85 -33.57 26.87
N TRP A 78 68.56 -32.41 26.28
CA TRP A 78 67.24 -32.06 25.74
C TRP A 78 67.31 -31.98 24.21
N PHE A 79 66.32 -32.55 23.55
CA PHE A 79 66.18 -32.52 22.09
C PHE A 79 65.25 -31.35 21.71
N ILE A 80 65.68 -30.50 20.78
CA ILE A 80 64.79 -29.50 20.17
C ILE A 80 64.35 -30.03 18.81
N MET A 81 63.05 -30.27 18.64
CA MET A 81 62.46 -30.49 17.33
C MET A 81 61.85 -29.18 16.85
N THR A 82 62.31 -28.68 15.70
CA THR A 82 61.77 -27.47 15.09
C THR A 82 60.95 -27.87 13.87
N LEU A 83 59.63 -27.70 13.95
CA LEU A 83 58.73 -27.89 12.81
C LEU A 83 58.70 -26.58 11.99
N ARG A 84 59.09 -26.66 10.71
CA ARG A 84 58.92 -25.56 9.77
C ARG A 84 57.60 -25.73 9.04
N ASN A 85 56.84 -24.65 8.92
CA ASN A 85 55.44 -24.68 8.47
C ASN A 85 55.30 -24.73 6.94
N ASP A 86 56.40 -24.70 6.20
CA ASP A 86 56.47 -24.56 4.74
C ASP A 86 56.96 -25.82 4.00
N GLU A 87 57.45 -26.84 4.69
CA GLU A 87 57.88 -28.11 4.08
C GLU A 87 57.32 -29.32 4.83
N LYS A 88 56.91 -30.37 4.10
CA LYS A 88 56.32 -31.62 4.64
C LYS A 88 57.31 -32.48 5.45
N SER A 89 58.38 -31.90 5.99
CA SER A 89 59.43 -32.59 6.73
C SER A 89 59.82 -31.82 8.00
N ALA A 90 60.15 -32.56 9.05
CA ALA A 90 60.77 -32.01 10.26
C ALA A 90 62.22 -32.50 10.35
N GLU A 91 63.14 -31.59 10.67
CA GLU A 91 64.54 -31.94 10.92
C GLU A 91 64.80 -32.00 12.43
N LEU A 92 65.30 -33.13 12.93
CA LEU A 92 65.70 -33.28 14.32
C LEU A 92 67.19 -32.95 14.46
N VAL A 93 67.52 -31.76 14.97
CA VAL A 93 68.92 -31.33 15.15
C VAL A 93 69.35 -31.58 16.60
N CYS A 94 70.20 -32.59 16.80
CA CYS A 94 70.87 -32.78 18.10
C CYS A 94 71.99 -31.75 18.29
N LYS A 95 71.87 -30.88 19.30
CA LYS A 95 72.99 -30.05 19.74
C LYS A 95 73.44 -30.48 21.14
N PRO A 96 74.60 -31.12 21.29
CA PRO A 96 75.16 -31.39 22.62
C PRO A 96 75.61 -30.07 23.27
N GLU A 97 75.36 -29.92 24.57
CA GLU A 97 75.67 -28.69 25.34
C GLU A 97 77.17 -28.55 25.69
N ARG A 98 78.02 -29.51 25.32
CA ARG A 98 79.49 -29.44 25.46
C ARG A 98 80.24 -30.02 24.27
N GLU A 99 81.28 -29.32 23.83
CA GLU A 99 82.26 -29.71 22.80
C GLU A 99 83.13 -30.91 23.21
N GLU A 100 82.53 -32.06 23.52
CA GLU A 100 83.28 -33.32 23.54
C GLU A 100 83.02 -34.11 22.27
N LYS A 101 84.11 -34.50 21.61
CA LYS A 101 84.15 -35.21 20.32
C LYS A 101 83.47 -36.59 20.41
N GLY A 102 82.15 -36.61 20.33
CA GLY A 102 81.33 -37.81 20.17
C GLY A 102 80.28 -37.57 19.10
N SER A 103 80.46 -38.19 17.92
CA SER A 103 79.51 -38.14 16.82
C SER A 103 78.24 -38.92 17.20
N CYS A 104 77.17 -38.21 17.56
CA CYS A 104 75.81 -38.75 17.53
C CYS A 104 75.29 -38.60 16.10
N SER A 105 75.46 -39.64 15.27
CA SER A 105 74.81 -39.73 13.96
C SER A 105 73.72 -40.80 14.03
N GLY A 106 72.48 -40.35 14.21
CA GLY A 106 71.28 -41.15 14.06
C GLY A 106 70.16 -40.23 13.58
N SER A 107 69.69 -40.43 12.36
CA SER A 107 68.51 -39.75 11.83
C SER A 107 67.26 -40.53 12.23
N VAL A 108 66.33 -39.89 12.91
CA VAL A 108 64.97 -40.41 13.11
C VAL A 108 64.07 -39.61 12.20
N GLU A 109 63.52 -40.23 11.17
CA GLU A 109 62.51 -39.61 10.31
C GLU A 109 61.14 -39.70 11.00
N PHE A 110 60.49 -38.54 11.16
CA PHE A 110 59.11 -38.46 11.59
C PHE A 110 58.26 -38.05 10.38
N THR A 111 57.28 -38.86 10.01
CA THR A 111 56.30 -38.49 8.99
C THR A 111 55.08 -37.89 9.67
N PHE A 112 54.84 -36.59 9.45
CA PHE A 112 53.62 -35.92 9.91
C PHE A 112 52.62 -35.87 8.75
N ALA A 113 51.43 -36.43 8.96
CA ALA A 113 50.32 -36.30 8.02
C ALA A 113 49.43 -35.14 8.46
N PHE A 114 49.55 -33.98 7.80
CA PHE A 114 48.62 -32.87 7.99
C PHE A 114 47.36 -33.15 7.16
N LYS A 115 46.24 -33.45 7.82
CA LYS A 115 44.92 -33.52 7.16
C LYS A 115 44.42 -32.09 6.96
N THR A 116 44.51 -31.55 5.74
CA THR A 116 43.84 -30.30 5.39
C THR A 116 42.37 -30.60 5.11
N THR A 117 41.47 -29.80 5.68
CA THR A 117 40.03 -29.90 5.40
C THR A 117 39.71 -29.22 4.06
N PRO A 118 38.82 -29.80 3.24
CA PRO A 118 38.37 -29.14 2.02
C PRO A 118 37.65 -27.81 2.33
N VAL A 119 37.75 -26.85 1.41
CA VAL A 119 37.08 -25.54 1.53
C VAL A 119 36.45 -25.17 0.19
N ILE A 120 35.14 -24.94 0.17
CA ILE A 120 34.43 -24.43 -1.01
C ILE A 120 34.65 -22.91 -1.07
N SER A 121 35.07 -22.40 -2.22
CA SER A 121 35.20 -20.95 -2.44
C SER A 121 33.85 -20.24 -2.29
N LYS A 122 33.86 -19.03 -1.74
CA LYS A 122 32.64 -18.22 -1.57
C LYS A 122 32.08 -17.81 -2.93
N ILE A 123 30.79 -17.99 -3.13
CA ILE A 123 30.05 -17.56 -4.32
C ILE A 123 29.24 -16.32 -3.97
N SER A 124 29.20 -15.35 -4.88
CA SER A 124 28.36 -14.14 -4.73
C SER A 124 26.93 -14.42 -5.17
N ASP A 125 25.98 -13.61 -4.70
CA ASP A 125 24.59 -13.73 -5.12
C ASP A 125 24.45 -13.52 -6.65
N ILE A 126 23.48 -14.20 -7.25
CA ILE A 126 23.30 -14.26 -8.70
C ILE A 126 21.91 -13.75 -9.07
N THR A 127 21.84 -12.89 -10.08
CA THR A 127 20.58 -12.52 -10.73
C THR A 127 20.55 -13.11 -12.14
N VAL A 128 19.43 -13.70 -12.52
CA VAL A 128 19.23 -14.35 -13.82
C VAL A 128 18.03 -13.70 -14.49
N ASP A 129 18.22 -13.14 -15.68
CA ASP A 129 17.16 -12.48 -16.43
C ASP A 129 16.13 -13.50 -16.98
N TYR A 130 14.89 -13.04 -17.10
CA TYR A 130 13.82 -13.81 -17.72
C TYR A 130 14.20 -14.31 -19.12
N GLY A 131 13.79 -15.54 -19.43
CA GLY A 131 14.10 -16.18 -20.71
C GLY A 131 15.51 -16.78 -20.80
N THR A 132 16.35 -16.63 -19.78
CA THR A 132 17.64 -17.34 -19.70
C THR A 132 17.36 -18.82 -19.38
N PRO A 133 17.67 -19.78 -20.27
CA PRO A 133 17.29 -21.17 -20.09
C PRO A 133 18.04 -21.85 -18.93
N SER A 134 19.28 -21.43 -18.68
CA SER A 134 20.10 -21.88 -17.56
C SER A 134 21.31 -20.97 -17.35
N THR A 135 21.74 -20.81 -16.10
CA THR A 135 22.98 -20.13 -15.73
C THR A 135 23.97 -21.15 -15.17
N SER A 136 25.24 -21.04 -15.56
CA SER A 136 26.33 -21.90 -15.08
C SER A 136 27.33 -21.14 -14.22
N VAL A 137 27.78 -21.76 -13.14
CA VAL A 137 28.77 -21.21 -12.20
C VAL A 137 29.83 -22.28 -11.95
N ASP A 138 31.10 -21.93 -12.14
CA ASP A 138 32.21 -22.84 -11.82
C ASP A 138 32.51 -22.76 -10.31
N ILE A 139 32.72 -23.92 -9.68
CA ILE A 139 32.96 -24.06 -8.24
C ILE A 139 34.40 -24.49 -8.03
N GLU A 140 35.10 -23.76 -7.16
CA GLU A 140 36.45 -24.11 -6.74
C GLU A 140 36.42 -24.71 -5.33
N ILE A 141 37.12 -25.82 -5.14
CA ILE A 141 37.31 -26.47 -3.84
C ILE A 141 38.80 -26.57 -3.58
N ALA A 142 39.28 -25.88 -2.55
CA ALA A 142 40.64 -26.01 -2.07
C ALA A 142 40.78 -27.29 -1.23
N ASN A 143 41.88 -28.03 -1.41
CA ASN A 143 42.17 -29.30 -0.72
C ASN A 143 41.03 -30.34 -0.86
N PRO A 144 40.55 -30.66 -2.08
CA PRO A 144 39.47 -31.64 -2.25
C PRO A 144 39.90 -33.02 -1.74
N SER A 145 38.98 -33.77 -1.14
CA SER A 145 39.23 -35.17 -0.79
C SER A 145 39.04 -36.05 -2.04
N SER A 146 39.78 -37.15 -2.14
CA SER A 146 39.73 -38.06 -3.30
C SER A 146 38.37 -38.73 -3.51
N ASP A 147 37.55 -38.78 -2.45
CA ASP A 147 36.23 -39.40 -2.37
C ASP A 147 35.09 -38.38 -2.18
N GLY A 148 35.40 -37.09 -2.07
CA GLY A 148 34.43 -36.06 -1.76
C GLY A 148 33.51 -35.76 -2.95
N LYS A 149 32.20 -35.86 -2.73
CA LYS A 149 31.18 -35.52 -3.72
C LYS A 149 30.49 -34.21 -3.36
N LEU A 150 30.55 -33.24 -4.27
CA LEU A 150 29.80 -32.00 -4.15
C LEU A 150 28.31 -32.25 -4.37
N THR A 151 27.48 -31.72 -3.49
CA THR A 151 26.02 -31.76 -3.59
C THR A 151 25.45 -30.36 -3.48
N VAL A 152 24.26 -30.17 -4.06
CA VAL A 152 23.57 -28.88 -4.06
C VAL A 152 22.11 -29.08 -3.68
N SER A 153 21.57 -28.11 -2.96
CA SER A 153 20.14 -28.01 -2.67
C SER A 153 19.65 -26.58 -2.89
N SER A 154 18.42 -26.46 -3.38
CA SER A 154 17.68 -25.20 -3.49
C SER A 154 16.61 -25.16 -2.40
N SER A 155 16.43 -24.00 -1.77
CA SER A 155 15.33 -23.78 -0.81
C SER A 155 13.98 -23.55 -1.50
N ASN A 156 13.97 -23.23 -2.79
CA ASN A 156 12.76 -23.03 -3.59
C ASN A 156 12.58 -24.18 -4.60
N ALA A 157 11.44 -24.84 -4.55
CA ALA A 157 11.10 -25.96 -5.42
C ALA A 157 10.99 -25.57 -6.91
N ASN A 158 10.80 -24.28 -7.22
CA ASN A 158 10.73 -23.76 -8.59
C ASN A 158 12.11 -23.49 -9.21
N VAL A 159 13.18 -23.56 -8.40
CA VAL A 159 14.56 -23.40 -8.87
C VAL A 159 15.25 -24.75 -8.85
N GLU A 160 15.63 -25.21 -10.04
CA GLU A 160 16.44 -26.41 -10.23
C GLU A 160 17.92 -26.06 -10.11
N ALA A 161 18.59 -26.69 -9.16
CA ALA A 161 20.03 -26.59 -8.98
C ALA A 161 20.66 -27.98 -9.15
N THR A 162 21.56 -28.12 -10.11
CA THR A 162 22.28 -29.38 -10.36
C THR A 162 23.78 -29.12 -10.42
N VAL A 163 24.58 -30.10 -10.01
CA VAL A 163 26.04 -29.99 -10.04
C VAL A 163 26.65 -31.18 -10.74
N SER A 164 27.54 -30.92 -11.71
CA SER A 164 28.32 -31.93 -12.44
C SER A 164 29.74 -31.42 -12.59
N ASP A 165 30.74 -32.22 -12.21
CA ASP A 165 32.17 -31.88 -12.35
C ASP A 165 32.55 -30.49 -11.84
N LEU A 166 32.07 -30.13 -10.63
CA LEU A 166 32.27 -28.82 -10.00
C LEU A 166 31.65 -27.63 -10.76
N LYS A 167 30.70 -27.91 -11.67
CA LYS A 167 29.92 -26.89 -12.35
C LYS A 167 28.49 -26.93 -11.87
N LEU A 168 28.04 -25.83 -11.26
CA LEU A 168 26.66 -25.64 -10.86
C LEU A 168 25.86 -25.11 -12.03
N GLN A 169 24.73 -25.74 -12.31
CA GLN A 169 23.70 -25.25 -13.22
C GLN A 169 22.46 -24.85 -12.44
N LEU A 170 21.97 -23.66 -12.72
CA LEU A 170 20.76 -23.08 -12.15
C LEU A 170 19.75 -22.85 -13.27
N LYS A 171 18.54 -23.39 -13.12
CA LYS A 171 17.43 -23.23 -14.05
C LYS A 171 16.14 -22.95 -13.28
N LEU A 172 15.28 -22.10 -13.83
CA LEU A 172 13.90 -21.96 -13.36
C LEU A 172 13.04 -23.02 -14.05
N LYS A 173 12.13 -23.66 -13.30
CA LYS A 173 11.22 -24.66 -13.87
C LYS A 173 10.33 -24.04 -14.95
N ASP A 174 10.00 -24.85 -15.95
CA ASP A 174 9.15 -24.43 -17.06
C ASP A 174 7.77 -24.00 -16.53
N GLY A 175 7.22 -22.91 -17.08
CA GLY A 175 5.92 -22.34 -16.67
C GLY A 175 5.99 -21.31 -15.54
N VAL A 176 7.13 -21.16 -14.85
CA VAL A 176 7.29 -20.13 -13.81
C VAL A 176 7.59 -18.77 -14.46
N THR A 177 6.67 -17.83 -14.33
CA THR A 177 6.80 -16.47 -14.91
C THR A 177 6.99 -15.39 -13.87
N ALA A 178 6.78 -15.66 -12.58
CA ALA A 178 6.97 -14.70 -11.50
C ALA A 178 8.46 -14.60 -11.09
N THR A 179 8.84 -13.42 -10.59
CA THR A 179 10.16 -13.23 -9.97
C THR A 179 10.33 -14.20 -8.80
N THR A 180 11.39 -15.01 -8.86
CA THR A 180 11.60 -16.12 -7.94
C THR A 180 12.97 -16.02 -7.28
N GLU A 181 13.00 -16.01 -5.95
CA GLU A 181 14.24 -16.06 -5.18
C GLU A 181 14.43 -17.45 -4.56
N SER A 182 15.69 -17.88 -4.46
CA SER A 182 16.08 -19.11 -3.78
C SER A 182 17.43 -18.94 -3.11
N SER A 183 17.57 -19.50 -1.92
CA SER A 183 18.86 -19.77 -1.31
C SER A 183 19.40 -21.12 -1.81
N ILE A 184 20.61 -21.10 -2.37
CA ILE A 184 21.33 -22.28 -2.88
C ILE A 184 22.41 -22.65 -1.88
N THR A 185 22.42 -23.90 -1.42
CA THR A 185 23.42 -24.44 -0.49
C THR A 185 24.24 -25.52 -1.17
N LEU A 186 25.56 -25.35 -1.16
CA LEU A 186 26.56 -26.30 -1.61
C LEU A 186 27.15 -27.03 -0.41
N LYS A 187 27.21 -28.36 -0.49
CA LYS A 187 27.82 -29.21 0.54
C LYS A 187 28.89 -30.09 -0.04
N TYR A 188 30.03 -30.16 0.64
CA TYR A 188 31.14 -31.04 0.33
C TYR A 188 31.64 -31.69 1.62
N PRO A 189 31.97 -33.00 1.64
CA PRO A 189 32.41 -33.68 2.85
C PRO A 189 33.59 -32.99 3.54
N ASP A 190 33.57 -32.91 4.87
CA ASP A 190 34.58 -32.26 5.70
C ASP A 190 34.80 -30.74 5.42
N ALA A 191 33.96 -30.12 4.57
CA ALA A 191 33.96 -28.67 4.32
C ALA A 191 32.78 -27.98 5.02
N ALA A 192 32.91 -26.69 5.29
CA ALA A 192 31.77 -25.88 5.67
C ALA A 192 30.81 -25.68 4.48
N ASP A 193 29.51 -25.74 4.74
CA ASP A 193 28.47 -25.46 3.73
C ASP A 193 28.60 -24.01 3.24
N VAL A 194 28.46 -23.80 1.93
CA VAL A 194 28.42 -22.46 1.32
C VAL A 194 27.02 -22.19 0.81
N THR A 195 26.46 -21.06 1.24
CA THR A 195 25.12 -20.62 0.86
C THR A 195 25.17 -19.24 0.22
N PHE A 196 24.43 -19.06 -0.86
CA PHE A 196 24.24 -17.77 -1.55
C PHE A 196 22.82 -17.68 -2.11
N LYS A 197 22.40 -16.49 -2.54
CA LYS A 197 21.07 -16.26 -3.12
C LYS A 197 21.11 -16.25 -4.64
N VAL A 198 20.08 -16.81 -5.25
CA VAL A 198 19.78 -16.63 -6.67
C VAL A 198 18.41 -15.97 -6.81
N LYS A 199 18.32 -14.97 -7.69
CA LYS A 199 17.09 -14.28 -8.07
C LYS A 199 16.86 -14.45 -9.56
N PHE A 200 15.78 -15.13 -9.94
CA PHE A 200 15.29 -15.18 -11.32
C PHE A 200 14.29 -14.05 -11.50
N ILE A 201 14.56 -13.14 -12.44
CA ILE A 201 13.65 -12.06 -12.78
C ILE A 201 12.47 -12.63 -13.57
N GLY A 202 11.26 -12.27 -13.15
CA GLY A 202 10.02 -12.71 -13.78
C GLY A 202 9.80 -12.08 -15.17
N LYS A 203 8.74 -12.52 -15.83
CA LYS A 203 8.29 -11.96 -17.09
C LYS A 203 8.01 -10.45 -16.91
N PRO A 204 8.43 -9.59 -17.84
CA PRO A 204 8.13 -8.17 -17.77
C PRO A 204 6.63 -7.90 -17.85
N VAL A 205 6.15 -6.91 -17.09
CA VAL A 205 4.74 -6.50 -17.06
C VAL A 205 4.66 -5.00 -17.23
N ILE A 206 3.93 -4.54 -18.25
CA ILE A 206 3.63 -3.11 -18.45
C ILE A 206 2.44 -2.77 -17.53
N SER A 207 2.58 -1.73 -16.71
CA SER A 207 1.49 -1.27 -15.86
C SER A 207 0.29 -0.82 -16.70
N ALA A 208 -0.93 -1.04 -16.17
CA ALA A 208 -2.14 -0.58 -16.83
C ALA A 208 -2.13 0.94 -17.01
N VAL A 209 -2.62 1.42 -18.16
CA VAL A 209 -2.73 2.84 -18.49
C VAL A 209 -4.19 3.16 -18.73
N SER A 210 -4.72 4.16 -18.03
CA SER A 210 -6.09 4.64 -18.23
C SER A 210 -6.23 5.38 -19.55
N ASP A 211 -7.42 5.29 -20.14
CA ASP A 211 -7.81 6.05 -21.32
C ASP A 211 -7.58 7.56 -21.14
N LYS A 212 -7.33 8.25 -22.26
CA LYS A 212 -7.02 9.69 -22.28
C LYS A 212 -8.05 10.45 -23.10
N LYS A 213 -8.35 11.67 -22.66
CA LYS A 213 -9.14 12.66 -23.40
C LYS A 213 -8.32 13.91 -23.62
N LEU A 214 -8.23 14.37 -24.86
CA LEU A 214 -7.40 15.49 -25.28
C LEU A 214 -8.18 16.42 -26.22
N GLU A 215 -7.85 17.70 -26.20
CA GLU A 215 -8.32 18.64 -27.23
C GLU A 215 -7.40 18.59 -28.46
N GLU A 216 -7.96 18.77 -29.64
CA GLU A 216 -7.22 18.83 -30.90
C GLU A 216 -6.07 19.86 -30.81
N GLY A 217 -4.88 19.47 -31.26
CA GLY A 217 -3.68 20.30 -31.21
C GLY A 217 -2.94 20.31 -29.86
N LYS A 218 -3.50 19.73 -28.79
CA LYS A 218 -2.82 19.58 -27.49
C LYS A 218 -1.97 18.31 -27.44
N GLU A 219 -1.05 18.28 -26.47
CA GLU A 219 -0.24 17.12 -26.15
C GLU A 219 -0.29 16.80 -24.65
N THR A 220 -0.08 15.54 -24.31
CA THR A 220 0.09 15.07 -22.93
C THR A 220 1.26 14.12 -22.86
N SER A 221 1.93 14.06 -21.71
CA SER A 221 3.02 13.13 -21.46
C SER A 221 2.85 12.46 -20.10
N PHE A 222 3.18 11.17 -20.02
CA PHE A 222 3.17 10.41 -18.79
C PHE A 222 4.22 9.30 -18.84
N THR A 223 4.67 8.86 -17.67
CA THR A 223 5.65 7.77 -17.54
C THR A 223 4.91 6.44 -17.35
N VAL A 224 5.34 5.41 -18.06
CA VAL A 224 4.80 4.05 -17.96
C VAL A 224 5.63 3.23 -16.99
N GLY A 225 4.98 2.61 -16.01
CA GLY A 225 5.60 1.61 -15.14
C GLY A 225 5.82 0.29 -15.89
N ILE A 226 6.99 -0.31 -15.71
CA ILE A 226 7.28 -1.66 -16.20
C ILE A 226 7.94 -2.42 -15.06
N GLU A 227 7.31 -3.49 -14.61
CA GLU A 227 7.88 -4.43 -13.63
C GLU A 227 8.78 -5.44 -14.33
N ASN A 228 9.82 -5.90 -13.62
CA ASN A 228 10.79 -6.88 -14.12
C ASN A 228 11.44 -6.47 -15.45
N GLN A 229 11.88 -5.20 -15.54
CA GLN A 229 12.54 -4.68 -16.74
C GLN A 229 13.76 -5.52 -17.13
N LEU A 230 13.89 -5.78 -18.43
CA LEU A 230 15.03 -6.48 -19.00
C LEU A 230 16.09 -5.45 -19.41
N GLU A 231 17.33 -5.68 -19.02
CA GLU A 231 18.43 -4.80 -19.40
C GLU A 231 18.53 -4.69 -20.92
N GLY A 232 18.64 -3.45 -21.42
CA GLY A 232 18.75 -3.14 -22.85
C GLY A 232 17.44 -3.23 -23.65
N SER A 233 16.30 -3.56 -23.02
CA SER A 233 14.98 -3.54 -23.68
C SER A 233 14.32 -2.16 -23.54
N THR A 234 13.62 -1.73 -24.59
CA THR A 234 12.98 -0.40 -24.66
C THR A 234 11.47 -0.52 -24.82
N LEU A 235 10.72 0.38 -24.19
CA LEU A 235 9.30 0.55 -24.45
C LEU A 235 9.07 1.12 -25.86
N SER A 236 8.01 0.64 -26.51
CA SER A 236 7.52 1.16 -27.79
C SER A 236 6.02 1.40 -27.69
N ALA A 237 5.52 2.34 -28.48
CA ALA A 237 4.10 2.64 -28.56
C ALA A 237 3.70 2.84 -30.02
N THR A 238 2.50 2.39 -30.37
CA THR A 238 1.92 2.60 -31.70
C THR A 238 0.48 3.07 -31.57
N SER A 239 0.07 4.01 -32.42
CA SER A 239 -1.33 4.43 -32.55
C SER A 239 -1.98 3.66 -33.69
N LYS A 240 -3.20 3.18 -33.48
CA LYS A 240 -3.99 2.52 -34.53
C LYS A 240 -4.37 3.47 -35.67
N ASP A 241 -4.54 4.75 -35.36
CA ASP A 241 -4.79 5.84 -36.31
C ASP A 241 -3.98 7.08 -35.91
N ASP A 242 -2.86 7.27 -36.59
CA ASP A 242 -1.93 8.39 -36.39
C ASP A 242 -2.49 9.74 -36.85
N LYS A 243 -3.58 9.74 -37.63
CA LYS A 243 -4.29 10.96 -38.03
C LYS A 243 -5.20 11.49 -36.93
N VAL A 244 -5.57 10.66 -35.97
CA VAL A 244 -6.35 11.07 -34.78
C VAL A 244 -5.40 11.47 -33.65
N ALA A 245 -4.45 10.59 -33.31
CA ALA A 245 -3.42 10.88 -32.31
C ALA A 245 -2.08 10.24 -32.68
N GLU A 246 -1.02 11.03 -32.62
CA GLU A 246 0.37 10.59 -32.79
C GLU A 246 0.96 10.24 -31.42
N VAL A 247 1.74 9.16 -31.34
CA VAL A 247 2.39 8.73 -30.10
C VAL A 247 3.89 8.59 -30.31
N SER A 248 4.67 9.03 -29.32
CA SER A 248 6.13 8.87 -29.29
C SER A 248 6.59 8.41 -27.92
N VAL A 249 7.71 7.68 -27.87
CA VAL A 249 8.27 7.14 -26.64
C VAL A 249 9.73 7.57 -26.50
N LYS A 250 10.11 8.04 -25.32
CA LYS A 250 11.49 8.35 -24.95
C LYS A 250 11.83 7.72 -23.60
N GLY A 251 12.51 6.57 -23.64
CA GLY A 251 12.74 5.78 -22.44
C GLY A 251 11.43 5.13 -21.98
N LEU A 252 10.91 5.55 -20.84
CA LEU A 252 9.60 5.13 -20.32
C LEU A 252 8.53 6.22 -20.43
N ASP A 253 8.90 7.41 -20.89
CA ASP A 253 7.96 8.51 -21.08
C ASP A 253 7.26 8.38 -22.43
N VAL A 254 5.93 8.39 -22.40
CA VAL A 254 5.05 8.35 -23.57
C VAL A 254 4.44 9.73 -23.75
N THR A 255 4.61 10.31 -24.94
CA THR A 255 3.98 11.58 -25.33
C THR A 255 2.94 11.31 -26.41
N ILE A 256 1.72 11.80 -26.19
CA ILE A 256 0.61 11.70 -27.13
C ILE A 256 0.29 13.12 -27.61
N LYS A 257 0.22 13.29 -28.92
CA LYS A 257 -0.20 14.53 -29.57
C LYS A 257 -1.54 14.31 -30.28
N ALA A 258 -2.55 15.10 -29.89
CA ALA A 258 -3.86 15.07 -30.51
C ALA A 258 -3.82 15.79 -31.86
N ILE A 259 -4.19 15.10 -32.93
CA ILE A 259 -4.08 15.60 -34.31
C ILE A 259 -5.43 16.03 -34.86
N ALA A 260 -6.48 15.21 -34.70
CA ALA A 260 -7.82 15.50 -35.20
C ALA A 260 -8.89 14.84 -34.32
N LYS A 261 -10.07 15.44 -34.26
CA LYS A 261 -11.24 14.88 -33.56
C LYS A 261 -11.50 13.41 -33.95
N GLY A 262 -11.65 12.56 -32.95
CA GLY A 262 -11.91 11.14 -33.14
C GLY A 262 -11.53 10.31 -31.94
N THR A 263 -11.50 8.99 -32.10
CA THR A 263 -11.05 8.06 -31.07
C THR A 263 -10.09 7.06 -31.70
N THR A 264 -8.95 6.80 -31.06
CA THR A 264 -7.96 5.82 -31.51
C THR A 264 -7.45 4.99 -30.34
N GLU A 265 -6.94 3.79 -30.63
CA GLU A 265 -6.33 2.90 -29.62
C GLU A 265 -4.80 3.03 -29.71
N ILE A 266 -4.14 3.22 -28.58
CA ILE A 266 -2.69 3.14 -28.47
C ILE A 266 -2.30 1.79 -27.88
N THR A 267 -1.36 1.12 -28.52
CA THR A 267 -0.76 -0.13 -28.04
C THR A 267 0.65 0.14 -27.55
N LEU A 268 0.91 -0.19 -26.28
CA LEU A 268 2.23 -0.18 -25.65
C LEU A 268 2.81 -1.60 -25.70
N SER A 269 4.06 -1.70 -26.15
CA SER A 269 4.76 -2.97 -26.31
C SER A 269 6.14 -2.90 -25.68
N TYR A 270 6.50 -3.95 -24.96
CA TYR A 270 7.81 -4.14 -24.33
C TYR A 270 8.22 -5.61 -24.51
N LYS A 271 9.54 -5.85 -24.67
CA LYS A 271 10.05 -7.19 -25.00
C LYS A 271 9.62 -8.22 -23.95
N GLU A 272 9.09 -9.35 -24.41
CA GLU A 272 8.52 -10.43 -23.59
C GLU A 272 7.33 -10.02 -22.70
N ALA A 273 6.87 -8.76 -22.71
CA ALA A 273 5.67 -8.34 -21.98
C ALA A 273 4.41 -8.63 -22.79
N ILE A 274 3.27 -8.67 -22.11
CA ILE A 274 1.97 -8.59 -22.77
C ILE A 274 1.73 -7.13 -23.16
N ASP A 275 1.28 -6.89 -24.38
CA ASP A 275 0.95 -5.55 -24.85
C ASP A 275 -0.21 -4.95 -24.05
N VAL A 276 -0.11 -3.66 -23.71
CA VAL A 276 -1.18 -2.91 -23.03
C VAL A 276 -1.83 -1.97 -24.03
N LYS A 277 -3.16 -1.93 -24.03
CA LYS A 277 -3.96 -1.10 -24.94
C LYS A 277 -4.84 -0.15 -24.15
N PHE A 278 -4.94 1.09 -24.62
CA PHE A 278 -5.84 2.10 -24.05
C PHE A 278 -6.35 3.04 -25.15
N SER A 279 -7.50 3.66 -24.91
CA SER A 279 -8.17 4.55 -25.86
C SER A 279 -7.76 6.01 -25.64
N VAL A 280 -7.67 6.74 -26.74
CA VAL A 280 -7.49 8.20 -26.75
C VAL A 280 -8.65 8.83 -27.50
N GLU A 281 -9.45 9.64 -26.80
CA GLU A 281 -10.50 10.48 -27.35
C GLU A 281 -9.95 11.88 -27.60
N VAL A 282 -9.99 12.33 -28.86
CA VAL A 282 -9.67 13.69 -29.25
C VAL A 282 -10.98 14.44 -29.51
N VAL A 283 -11.20 15.53 -28.78
CA VAL A 283 -12.34 16.44 -28.96
C VAL A 283 -11.91 17.70 -29.68
N GLU A 284 -12.87 18.39 -30.31
CA GLU A 284 -12.62 19.67 -30.97
C GLU A 284 -12.08 20.72 -29.98
N GLU A 285 -11.09 21.48 -30.45
CA GLU A 285 -10.56 22.65 -29.75
C GLU A 285 -11.70 23.65 -29.50
N GLY A 286 -11.96 23.97 -28.23
CA GLY A 286 -12.95 25.00 -27.85
C GLY A 286 -14.35 24.51 -27.48
N THR A 287 -14.53 23.23 -27.12
CA THR A 287 -15.81 22.75 -26.52
C THR A 287 -15.92 22.95 -25.00
N GLY A 288 -14.91 23.58 -24.37
CA GLY A 288 -15.06 24.12 -23.02
C GLY A 288 -16.04 25.31 -23.00
N PRO A 289 -16.70 25.59 -21.86
CA PRO A 289 -17.59 26.75 -21.79
C PRO A 289 -16.82 28.03 -22.13
N ILE A 290 -17.41 28.89 -22.96
CA ILE A 290 -16.82 30.17 -23.34
C ILE A 290 -16.75 31.05 -22.09
N GLN A 291 -15.54 31.42 -21.69
CA GLN A 291 -15.30 32.24 -20.50
C GLN A 291 -15.51 33.72 -20.83
N LEU A 292 -16.56 34.32 -20.27
CA LEU A 292 -16.86 35.74 -20.35
C LEU A 292 -16.02 36.51 -19.33
N LYS A 293 -15.57 37.70 -19.69
CA LYS A 293 -14.94 38.63 -18.75
C LYS A 293 -16.01 39.55 -18.17
N LEU A 294 -16.01 39.71 -16.85
CA LEU A 294 -16.90 40.66 -16.17
C LEU A 294 -16.76 42.07 -16.73
N GLU A 295 -15.57 42.47 -17.14
CA GLU A 295 -15.31 43.78 -17.72
C GLU A 295 -16.02 44.00 -19.06
N ASP A 296 -16.22 42.95 -19.87
CA ASP A 296 -16.99 43.04 -21.12
C ASP A 296 -18.47 43.31 -20.83
N VAL A 297 -19.00 42.70 -19.76
CA VAL A 297 -20.36 42.97 -19.27
C VAL A 297 -20.47 44.41 -18.77
N GLN A 298 -19.59 44.83 -17.86
CA GLN A 298 -19.58 46.20 -17.32
C GLN A 298 -19.35 47.28 -18.38
N ASN A 299 -18.66 46.94 -19.47
CA ASN A 299 -18.38 47.86 -20.56
C ASN A 299 -19.52 48.04 -21.56
N ASN A 300 -20.59 47.26 -21.45
CA ASN A 300 -21.78 47.42 -22.28
C ASN A 300 -22.35 48.86 -22.16
N ALA A 301 -22.67 49.47 -23.30
CA ALA A 301 -23.07 50.87 -23.38
C ALA A 301 -24.36 51.17 -22.58
N THR A 302 -25.30 50.23 -22.55
CA THR A 302 -26.54 50.35 -21.77
C THR A 302 -26.23 50.33 -20.28
N ILE A 303 -25.41 49.40 -19.82
CA ILE A 303 -25.04 49.23 -18.41
C ILE A 303 -24.26 50.45 -17.90
N LYS A 304 -23.29 50.96 -18.68
CA LYS A 304 -22.56 52.20 -18.36
C LYS A 304 -23.46 53.44 -18.27
N GLY A 305 -24.61 53.43 -18.94
CA GLY A 305 -25.56 54.53 -18.97
C GLY A 305 -26.50 54.56 -17.75
N ILE A 306 -26.52 53.51 -16.92
CA ILE A 306 -27.40 53.42 -15.76
C ILE A 306 -26.91 54.39 -14.68
N LYS A 307 -27.65 55.47 -14.49
CA LYS A 307 -27.43 56.47 -13.44
C LYS A 307 -28.71 57.27 -13.19
N ASP A 308 -28.94 57.68 -11.95
CA ASP A 308 -30.00 58.60 -11.57
C ASP A 308 -31.41 58.17 -12.04
N LEU A 309 -31.70 56.86 -12.04
CA LEU A 309 -33.00 56.31 -12.38
C LEU A 309 -34.00 56.46 -11.22
N ALA A 310 -35.30 56.41 -11.52
CA ALA A 310 -36.33 56.74 -10.53
C ALA A 310 -36.36 55.78 -9.32
N ASP A 311 -36.14 54.49 -9.57
CA ASP A 311 -36.24 53.42 -8.60
C ASP A 311 -35.54 52.14 -9.11
N LEU A 312 -35.56 51.07 -8.31
CA LEU A 312 -34.97 49.77 -8.64
C LEU A 312 -35.65 49.11 -9.86
N ASP A 313 -36.95 49.32 -10.05
CA ASP A 313 -37.69 48.76 -11.18
C ASP A 313 -37.23 49.40 -12.50
N ALA A 314 -36.97 50.71 -12.50
CA ALA A 314 -36.38 51.41 -13.63
C ALA A 314 -34.96 50.92 -13.94
N VAL A 315 -34.15 50.61 -12.92
CA VAL A 315 -32.82 50.01 -13.11
C VAL A 315 -32.92 48.63 -13.77
N ASN A 316 -33.78 47.75 -13.26
CA ASN A 316 -33.99 46.42 -13.84
C ASN A 316 -34.55 46.48 -15.26
N ALA A 317 -35.43 47.43 -15.55
CA ALA A 317 -35.94 47.65 -16.91
C ALA A 317 -34.85 48.12 -17.89
N GLU A 318 -33.85 48.86 -17.42
CA GLU A 318 -32.71 49.28 -18.26
C GLU A 318 -31.69 48.15 -18.46
N LEU A 319 -31.40 47.37 -17.41
CA LEU A 319 -30.55 46.18 -17.51
C LEU A 319 -31.10 45.15 -18.49
N ALA A 320 -32.43 44.97 -18.53
CA ALA A 320 -33.09 44.06 -19.48
C ALA A 320 -32.93 44.47 -20.96
N LYS A 321 -32.49 45.70 -21.25
CA LYS A 321 -32.20 46.16 -22.62
C LYS A 321 -30.75 45.87 -23.05
N ALA A 322 -29.89 45.43 -22.14
CA ALA A 322 -28.52 45.09 -22.46
C ALA A 322 -28.47 43.73 -23.16
N GLU A 323 -28.19 43.73 -24.47
CA GLU A 323 -27.92 42.52 -25.23
C GLU A 323 -26.42 42.19 -25.17
N ILE A 324 -26.06 41.10 -24.49
CA ILE A 324 -24.68 40.63 -24.32
C ILE A 324 -24.67 39.13 -24.62
N GLU A 325 -23.85 38.70 -25.58
CA GLU A 325 -23.71 37.30 -25.95
C GLU A 325 -23.31 36.44 -24.74
N GLY A 326 -24.01 35.32 -24.52
CA GLY A 326 -23.77 34.41 -23.41
C GLY A 326 -24.37 34.83 -22.06
N ILE A 327 -25.05 35.98 -21.97
CA ILE A 327 -25.76 36.43 -20.76
C ILE A 327 -27.26 36.21 -20.92
N LYS A 328 -27.83 35.42 -20.01
CA LYS A 328 -29.26 35.10 -19.95
C LYS A 328 -30.06 36.17 -19.21
N SER A 329 -29.55 36.71 -18.09
CA SER A 329 -30.21 37.77 -17.33
C SER A 329 -29.22 38.62 -16.52
N LEU A 330 -29.66 39.85 -16.23
CA LEU A 330 -29.01 40.81 -15.33
C LEU A 330 -30.05 41.33 -14.35
N ASP A 331 -29.92 40.98 -13.08
CA ASP A 331 -30.93 41.25 -12.05
C ASP A 331 -30.33 42.09 -10.92
N ALA A 332 -30.85 43.30 -10.71
CA ALA A 332 -30.37 44.24 -9.69
C ALA A 332 -31.15 44.16 -8.38
N THR A 333 -30.43 44.32 -7.27
CA THR A 333 -30.95 44.49 -5.91
C THR A 333 -30.33 45.72 -5.25
N LEU A 334 -31.10 46.44 -4.43
CA LEU A 334 -30.60 47.60 -3.68
C LEU A 334 -29.57 47.17 -2.63
N LYS A 335 -28.48 47.93 -2.49
CA LYS A 335 -27.44 47.67 -1.49
C LYS A 335 -27.93 48.04 -0.09
N THR A 336 -27.61 47.23 0.93
CA THR A 336 -28.15 47.41 2.29
C THR A 336 -27.71 48.71 2.97
N ASP A 337 -26.57 49.26 2.58
CA ASP A 337 -25.96 50.48 3.13
C ASP A 337 -26.11 51.71 2.19
N SER A 338 -26.87 51.59 1.10
CA SER A 338 -27.03 52.67 0.12
C SER A 338 -28.48 52.81 -0.35
N LYS A 339 -28.93 54.06 -0.50
CA LYS A 339 -30.23 54.36 -1.13
C LYS A 339 -30.14 54.55 -2.64
N THR A 340 -28.92 54.63 -3.19
CA THR A 340 -28.66 54.98 -4.58
C THR A 340 -27.96 53.87 -5.36
N ASP A 341 -27.26 52.97 -4.67
CA ASP A 341 -26.41 51.95 -5.30
C ASP A 341 -27.11 50.60 -5.35
N VAL A 342 -26.83 49.84 -6.41
CA VAL A 342 -27.37 48.49 -6.60
C VAL A 342 -26.25 47.48 -6.85
N THR A 343 -26.52 46.22 -6.50
CA THR A 343 -25.70 45.06 -6.90
C THR A 343 -26.46 44.30 -7.98
N VAL A 344 -25.80 44.04 -9.10
CA VAL A 344 -26.32 43.29 -10.25
C VAL A 344 -25.80 41.86 -10.20
N LYS A 345 -26.71 40.89 -10.31
CA LYS A 345 -26.42 39.47 -10.49
C LYS A 345 -26.50 39.09 -11.97
N ILE A 346 -25.54 38.29 -12.42
CA ILE A 346 -25.39 37.82 -13.80
C ILE A 346 -25.80 36.35 -13.87
N THR A 347 -26.68 36.01 -14.80
CA THR A 347 -26.99 34.62 -15.16
C THR A 347 -26.50 34.37 -16.58
N THR A 348 -25.71 33.33 -16.83
CA THR A 348 -25.19 32.99 -18.17
C THR A 348 -26.09 31.99 -18.92
N GLU A 349 -25.93 31.92 -20.24
CA GLU A 349 -26.50 30.87 -21.08
C GLU A 349 -25.73 29.55 -20.95
N GLU A 350 -26.32 28.43 -21.40
CA GLU A 350 -25.64 27.14 -21.40
C GLU A 350 -24.42 27.18 -22.33
N GLY A 351 -23.27 26.70 -21.85
CA GLY A 351 -22.00 26.76 -22.58
C GLY A 351 -21.18 28.04 -22.34
N TYR A 352 -21.61 28.94 -21.45
CA TYR A 352 -20.84 30.11 -21.02
C TYR A 352 -20.55 30.10 -19.52
N THR A 353 -19.37 30.58 -19.11
CA THR A 353 -18.97 30.76 -17.71
C THR A 353 -18.47 32.17 -17.47
N ILE A 354 -18.54 32.65 -16.22
CA ILE A 354 -18.01 33.97 -15.81
C ILE A 354 -17.35 33.84 -14.43
N ASP A 355 -16.18 34.46 -14.25
CA ASP A 355 -15.37 34.32 -13.02
C ASP A 355 -16.01 34.98 -11.79
N LYS A 356 -16.88 35.96 -12.02
CA LYS A 356 -17.62 36.67 -10.99
C LYS A 356 -18.99 37.02 -11.51
N ASP A 357 -20.02 36.49 -10.86
CA ASP A 357 -21.43 36.60 -11.25
C ASP A 357 -22.12 37.85 -10.68
N THR A 358 -21.38 38.77 -10.07
CA THR A 358 -21.93 39.99 -9.48
C THR A 358 -21.05 41.22 -9.66
N PHE A 359 -21.66 42.39 -9.81
CA PHE A 359 -20.99 43.69 -9.76
C PHE A 359 -21.91 44.82 -9.24
N ASP A 360 -21.32 45.91 -8.77
CA ASP A 360 -22.07 47.07 -8.26
C ASP A 360 -22.18 48.19 -9.32
N ILE A 361 -23.32 48.89 -9.33
CA ILE A 361 -23.53 50.15 -10.04
C ILE A 361 -23.80 51.25 -9.01
N THR A 362 -22.87 52.21 -8.90
CA THR A 362 -22.97 53.34 -7.97
C THR A 362 -23.83 54.46 -8.55
N GLY A 363 -24.71 55.06 -7.75
CA GLY A 363 -25.60 56.13 -8.19
C GLY A 363 -26.63 55.69 -9.24
N ALA A 364 -26.99 54.41 -9.26
CA ALA A 364 -27.96 53.86 -10.19
C ALA A 364 -29.35 54.48 -10.02
N ILE A 365 -29.74 54.76 -8.77
CA ILE A 365 -31.02 55.38 -8.41
C ILE A 365 -30.78 56.83 -8.02
N LYS A 366 -31.63 57.74 -8.51
CA LYS A 366 -31.58 59.17 -8.24
C LYS A 366 -31.72 59.41 -6.75
N ALA A 367 -30.73 60.09 -6.18
CA ALA A 367 -30.88 60.66 -4.84
C ALA A 367 -32.06 61.63 -4.85
N THR A 368 -33.10 61.33 -4.08
CA THR A 368 -34.11 62.34 -3.76
C THR A 368 -33.42 63.40 -2.92
N GLU A 369 -33.27 64.60 -3.49
CA GLU A 369 -32.86 65.80 -2.75
C GLU A 369 -33.77 65.91 -1.51
N PRO A 370 -33.22 65.97 -0.28
CA PRO A 370 -34.01 66.47 0.82
C PRO A 370 -34.42 67.90 0.44
N GLU A 371 -35.72 68.20 0.46
CA GLU A 371 -36.20 69.56 0.28
C GLU A 371 -35.40 70.49 1.22
N GLU A 372 -34.73 71.49 0.65
CA GLU A 372 -34.04 72.51 1.43
C GLU A 372 -35.06 73.15 2.39
N PRO A 373 -34.85 73.10 3.72
CA PRO A 373 -35.63 73.92 4.61
C PRO A 373 -35.25 75.39 4.38
N GLU A 374 -36.25 76.24 4.11
CA GLU A 374 -36.10 77.69 4.15
C GLU A 374 -35.43 78.09 5.47
N GLU A 375 -34.42 78.98 5.42
CA GLU A 375 -33.75 79.56 6.59
C GLU A 375 -34.78 79.98 7.66
N PRO A 376 -34.83 79.31 8.82
CA PRO A 376 -35.56 79.83 9.96
C PRO A 376 -34.67 80.90 10.60
N GLY A 377 -35.10 82.17 10.52
CA GLY A 377 -34.51 83.20 11.36
C GLY A 377 -34.58 82.78 12.82
N ASP A 378 -33.47 82.84 13.54
CA ASP A 378 -33.26 82.53 14.97
C ASP A 378 -34.53 82.07 15.70
N VAL A 379 -34.89 80.78 15.54
CA VAL A 379 -36.05 80.21 16.23
C VAL A 379 -35.60 79.81 17.63
N GLU A 380 -36.11 80.53 18.61
CA GLU A 380 -35.92 80.22 20.02
C GLU A 380 -36.83 79.04 20.41
N LEU A 381 -36.21 77.90 20.74
CA LEU A 381 -36.87 76.73 21.29
C LEU A 381 -37.05 76.91 22.79
N LYS A 382 -38.19 76.44 23.31
CA LYS A 382 -38.41 76.36 24.76
C LYS A 382 -37.98 75.00 25.27
N LEU A 383 -37.23 74.97 26.36
CA LEU A 383 -36.83 73.72 27.01
C LEU A 383 -38.05 72.83 27.34
N GLU A 384 -39.20 73.44 27.69
CA GLU A 384 -40.41 72.67 27.97
C GLU A 384 -40.89 71.85 26.77
N ASP A 385 -40.70 72.30 25.54
CA ASP A 385 -41.14 71.57 24.34
C ASP A 385 -40.27 70.33 24.11
N VAL A 386 -38.99 70.40 24.47
CA VAL A 386 -38.08 69.26 24.47
C VAL A 386 -38.49 68.27 25.56
N GLN A 387 -38.61 68.73 26.82
CA GLN A 387 -39.01 67.88 27.94
C GLN A 387 -40.40 67.26 27.75
N ASN A 388 -41.28 67.91 27.00
CA ASN A 388 -42.63 67.42 26.77
C ASN A 388 -42.76 66.35 25.70
N ASN A 389 -41.68 66.06 24.95
CA ASN A 389 -41.68 65.01 23.94
C ASN A 389 -42.08 63.66 24.55
N ALA A 390 -42.98 62.93 23.88
CA ALA A 390 -43.55 61.68 24.39
C ALA A 390 -42.48 60.61 24.67
N THR A 391 -41.43 60.56 23.84
CA THR A 391 -40.30 59.64 24.03
C THR A 391 -39.50 60.01 25.28
N ILE A 392 -39.20 61.30 25.47
CA ILE A 392 -38.40 61.80 26.60
C ILE A 392 -39.16 61.65 27.92
N LYS A 393 -40.47 61.92 27.95
CA LYS A 393 -41.32 61.65 29.13
C LYS A 393 -41.39 60.17 29.51
N GLY A 394 -41.18 59.29 28.54
CA GLY A 394 -41.24 57.83 28.73
C GLY A 394 -39.98 57.23 29.34
N ILE A 395 -38.88 58.00 29.43
CA ILE A 395 -37.61 57.52 29.96
C ILE A 395 -37.72 57.36 31.47
N LYS A 396 -37.73 56.11 31.92
CA LYS A 396 -37.74 55.74 33.33
C LYS A 396 -37.28 54.29 33.49
N ASP A 397 -36.59 54.00 34.59
CA ASP A 397 -36.22 52.64 35.01
C ASP A 397 -35.49 51.83 33.93
N LEU A 398 -34.70 52.52 33.08
CA LEU A 398 -33.87 51.87 32.06
C LEU A 398 -32.65 51.21 32.70
N ALA A 399 -32.06 50.25 31.98
CA ALA A 399 -31.01 49.40 32.53
C ALA A 399 -29.74 50.18 32.91
N ASP A 400 -29.33 51.12 32.05
CA ASP A 400 -28.08 51.86 32.17
C ASP A 400 -28.14 53.17 31.36
N LEU A 401 -27.04 53.92 31.35
CA LEU A 401 -26.91 55.19 30.63
C LEU A 401 -26.99 55.01 29.10
N ASP A 402 -26.54 53.87 28.57
CA ASP A 402 -26.56 53.59 27.13
C ASP A 402 -27.99 53.34 26.63
N ALA A 403 -28.80 52.61 27.41
CA ALA A 403 -30.22 52.45 27.18
C ALA A 403 -30.96 53.81 27.21
N VAL A 404 -30.58 54.71 28.12
CA VAL A 404 -31.12 56.08 28.17
C VAL A 404 -30.74 56.86 26.90
N ASN A 405 -29.48 56.81 26.46
CA ASN A 405 -29.03 57.48 25.24
C ASN A 405 -29.67 56.91 23.97
N ALA A 406 -29.87 55.59 23.90
CA ALA A 406 -30.57 54.94 22.81
C ALA A 406 -32.04 55.38 22.70
N GLU A 407 -32.70 55.62 23.84
CA GLU A 407 -34.09 56.10 23.85
C GLU A 407 -34.20 57.59 23.51
N LEU A 408 -33.25 58.41 23.97
CA LEU A 408 -33.14 59.82 23.58
C LEU A 408 -32.94 59.98 22.06
N ALA A 409 -32.14 59.12 21.43
CA ALA A 409 -31.92 59.14 19.99
C ALA A 409 -33.20 58.87 19.16
N LYS A 410 -34.23 58.24 19.75
CA LYS A 410 -35.54 58.03 19.10
C LYS A 410 -36.42 59.29 19.13
N ALA A 411 -36.11 60.27 19.96
CA ALA A 411 -36.85 61.52 20.03
C ALA A 411 -36.52 62.41 18.82
N LYS A 412 -37.50 62.61 17.93
CA LYS A 412 -37.38 63.56 16.82
C LYS A 412 -38.06 64.88 17.20
N ILE A 413 -37.25 65.93 17.41
CA ILE A 413 -37.70 67.27 17.76
C ILE A 413 -37.09 68.24 16.75
N VAL A 414 -37.93 69.06 16.11
CA VAL A 414 -37.47 70.04 15.12
C VAL A 414 -36.51 71.03 15.78
N GLY A 415 -35.36 71.29 15.14
CA GLY A 415 -34.33 72.22 15.63
C GLY A 415 -33.36 71.64 16.67
N ILE A 416 -33.49 70.36 17.05
CA ILE A 416 -32.57 69.67 17.94
C ILE A 416 -31.70 68.68 17.14
N LYS A 417 -30.39 68.89 17.20
CA LYS A 417 -29.36 68.06 16.54
C LYS A 417 -29.03 66.81 17.35
N SER A 418 -28.90 66.92 18.68
CA SER A 418 -28.65 65.77 19.56
C SER A 418 -29.16 65.99 20.98
N LEU A 419 -29.41 64.88 21.67
CA LEU A 419 -29.73 64.80 23.08
C LEU A 419 -28.81 63.75 23.72
N ASP A 420 -27.88 64.21 24.54
CA ASP A 420 -26.81 63.37 25.09
C ASP A 420 -26.91 63.35 26.61
N ALA A 421 -27.21 62.19 27.20
CA ALA A 421 -27.31 62.00 28.65
C ALA A 421 -25.96 61.67 29.28
N THR A 422 -25.73 62.23 30.46
CA THR A 422 -24.64 61.84 31.38
C THR A 422 -25.22 61.56 32.77
N LEU A 423 -24.61 60.63 33.50
CA LEU A 423 -25.03 60.34 34.87
C LEU A 423 -24.79 61.54 35.77
N LYS A 424 -25.76 61.88 36.62
CA LYS A 424 -25.63 62.99 37.55
C LYS A 424 -24.63 62.62 38.66
N THR A 425 -23.74 63.54 39.03
CA THR A 425 -22.66 63.24 39.99
C THR A 425 -23.15 62.91 41.40
N ASP A 426 -24.38 63.30 41.75
CA ASP A 426 -25.02 63.08 43.05
C ASP A 426 -26.17 62.05 43.03
N SER A 427 -26.39 61.35 41.90
CA SER A 427 -27.45 60.35 41.77
C SER A 427 -27.01 59.16 40.91
N LYS A 428 -27.33 57.94 41.35
CA LYS A 428 -27.08 56.71 40.57
C LYS A 428 -28.20 56.41 39.56
N THR A 429 -29.33 57.11 39.67
CA THR A 429 -30.56 56.83 38.93
C THR A 429 -30.94 57.97 38.01
N ASP A 430 -30.43 59.19 38.26
CA ASP A 430 -30.78 60.38 37.51
C ASP A 430 -29.68 60.73 36.51
N VAL A 431 -30.10 61.28 35.37
CA VAL A 431 -29.18 61.74 34.32
C VAL A 431 -29.41 63.21 34.03
N THR A 432 -28.37 63.90 33.56
CA THR A 432 -28.44 65.21 32.96
C THR A 432 -28.31 65.06 31.45
N VAL A 433 -29.30 65.54 30.70
CA VAL A 433 -29.32 65.55 29.24
C VAL A 433 -28.81 66.90 28.75
N LYS A 434 -27.82 66.86 27.85
CA LYS A 434 -27.34 68.01 27.09
C LYS A 434 -28.03 68.07 25.73
N ILE A 435 -28.48 69.25 25.35
CA ILE A 435 -29.16 69.55 24.11
C ILE A 435 -28.18 70.24 23.17
N THR A 436 -28.02 69.70 21.97
CA THR A 436 -27.33 70.39 20.87
C THR A 436 -28.39 70.79 19.84
N THR A 437 -28.50 72.07 19.50
CA THR A 437 -29.46 72.55 18.49
C THR A 437 -28.89 72.46 17.08
N GLU A 438 -29.78 72.43 16.09
CA GLU A 438 -29.42 72.61 14.67
C GLU A 438 -29.03 74.08 14.41
N GLU A 439 -28.29 74.33 13.33
CA GLU A 439 -27.93 75.69 12.92
C GLU A 439 -29.19 76.54 12.66
N GLY A 440 -29.25 77.74 13.22
CA GLY A 440 -30.44 78.62 13.16
C GLY A 440 -31.44 78.47 14.33
N TYR A 441 -31.20 77.54 15.26
CA TYR A 441 -32.00 77.37 16.47
C TYR A 441 -31.21 77.72 17.73
N THR A 442 -31.85 78.43 18.66
CA THR A 442 -31.30 78.73 19.98
C THR A 442 -32.20 78.15 21.06
N ILE A 443 -31.63 77.79 22.22
CA ILE A 443 -32.39 77.32 23.38
C ILE A 443 -31.91 78.09 24.60
N ASP A 444 -32.85 78.51 25.43
CA ASP A 444 -32.59 79.32 26.64
C ASP A 444 -31.77 78.55 27.69
N LYS A 445 -31.89 77.22 27.70
CA LYS A 445 -31.10 76.32 28.53
C LYS A 445 -30.81 75.01 27.79
N ASP A 446 -29.52 74.70 27.65
CA ASP A 446 -29.02 73.56 26.89
C ASP A 446 -28.94 72.25 27.70
N THR A 447 -29.48 72.24 28.93
CA THR A 447 -29.45 71.05 29.81
C THR A 447 -30.70 70.89 30.66
N PHE A 448 -31.12 69.65 30.89
CA PHE A 448 -32.16 69.29 31.85
C PHE A 448 -31.92 67.92 32.48
N ASP A 449 -32.55 67.65 33.63
CA ASP A 449 -32.42 66.38 34.32
C ASP A 449 -33.63 65.47 34.05
N ILE A 450 -33.37 64.16 33.95
CA ILE A 450 -34.40 63.11 33.98
C ILE A 450 -34.19 62.31 35.27
N THR A 451 -35.16 62.40 36.19
CA THR A 451 -35.10 61.71 37.49
C THR A 451 -35.59 60.26 37.35
N GLY A 452 -34.88 59.30 37.95
CA GLY A 452 -35.20 57.88 37.87
C GLY A 452 -35.11 57.32 36.45
N ALA A 453 -34.25 57.92 35.62
CA ALA A 453 -34.00 57.46 34.26
C ALA A 453 -33.45 56.03 34.24
N ILE A 454 -32.59 55.72 35.21
CA ILE A 454 -31.97 54.41 35.41
C ILE A 454 -32.61 53.74 36.63
N LYS A 455 -32.88 52.44 36.52
CA LYS A 455 -33.54 51.65 37.56
C LYS A 455 -32.70 51.64 38.85
N ALA A 456 -33.32 52.06 39.96
CA ALA A 456 -32.70 51.98 41.28
C ALA A 456 -32.50 50.51 41.67
N THR A 457 -31.24 50.10 41.84
CA THR A 457 -30.91 48.87 42.55
C THR A 457 -31.00 49.14 44.05
N GLU A 458 -31.80 48.35 44.79
CA GLU A 458 -31.90 48.49 46.25
C GLU A 458 -30.51 48.35 46.90
N PRO A 459 -30.13 49.25 47.83
CA PRO A 459 -28.84 49.17 48.49
C PRO A 459 -28.91 48.18 49.64
N GLU A 460 -28.19 47.06 49.53
CA GLU A 460 -27.75 46.33 50.72
C GLU A 460 -26.63 47.14 51.42
N GLU A 461 -26.64 47.12 52.76
CA GLU A 461 -25.75 47.90 53.63
C GLU A 461 -24.25 47.59 53.40
N PRO A 462 -23.34 48.56 53.67
CA PRO A 462 -21.93 48.43 53.30
C PRO A 462 -21.15 47.68 54.39
N GLU A 463 -20.52 46.57 54.01
CA GLU A 463 -19.31 46.09 54.67
C GLU A 463 -18.06 46.41 53.83
N GLU A 464 -16.93 46.51 54.53
CA GLU A 464 -15.53 46.76 54.16
C GLU A 464 -15.10 46.39 52.73
N PRO A 465 -14.04 47.01 52.13
CA PRO A 465 -13.74 46.99 50.68
C PRO A 465 -13.75 45.56 50.14
N GLY A 466 -14.94 45.16 49.72
CA GLY A 466 -15.29 43.77 49.52
C GLY A 466 -14.91 43.44 48.11
N ASP A 467 -14.15 42.36 47.99
CA ASP A 467 -13.87 41.71 46.73
C ASP A 467 -15.15 41.71 45.85
N VAL A 468 -15.09 42.33 44.67
CA VAL A 468 -16.20 42.33 43.72
C VAL A 468 -16.44 40.88 43.33
N GLU A 469 -17.55 40.32 43.83
CA GLU A 469 -17.90 38.92 43.60
C GLU A 469 -18.47 38.77 42.18
N LEU A 470 -17.68 38.15 41.31
CA LEU A 470 -18.09 37.73 39.98
C LEU A 470 -18.95 36.48 40.10
N LYS A 471 -20.00 36.41 39.26
CA LYS A 471 -20.78 35.17 39.12
C LYS A 471 -20.13 34.31 38.06
N LEU A 472 -19.93 33.04 38.37
CA LEU A 472 -19.45 32.06 37.39
C LEU A 472 -20.29 32.04 36.10
N GLU A 473 -21.60 32.26 36.23
CA GLU A 473 -22.54 32.24 35.10
C GLU A 473 -22.27 33.38 34.09
N ASP A 474 -21.76 34.53 34.53
CA ASP A 474 -21.38 35.63 33.64
C ASP A 474 -20.13 35.27 32.83
N VAL A 475 -19.19 34.54 33.45
CA VAL A 475 -18.01 34.00 32.75
C VAL A 475 -18.45 32.96 31.72
N GLN A 476 -19.27 31.97 32.12
CA GLN A 476 -19.76 30.93 31.22
C GLN A 476 -20.62 31.46 30.08
N ASN A 477 -21.29 32.60 30.26
CA ASN A 477 -22.17 33.19 29.26
C ASN A 477 -21.45 34.01 28.18
N ASN A 478 -20.15 34.28 28.33
CA ASN A 478 -19.34 34.97 27.35
C ASN A 478 -19.40 34.26 25.98
N ALA A 479 -19.61 35.02 24.90
CA ALA A 479 -19.83 34.49 23.57
C ALA A 479 -18.65 33.64 23.05
N THR A 480 -17.42 34.03 23.38
CA THR A 480 -16.20 33.28 23.03
C THR A 480 -16.18 31.92 23.74
N ILE A 481 -16.48 31.90 25.04
CA ILE A 481 -16.46 30.69 25.87
C ILE A 481 -17.57 29.72 25.45
N LYS A 482 -18.77 30.22 25.14
CA LYS A 482 -19.87 29.41 24.60
C LYS A 482 -19.56 28.78 23.23
N GLY A 483 -18.67 29.39 22.46
CA GLY A 483 -18.28 28.93 21.13
C GLY A 483 -17.22 27.83 21.13
N ILE A 484 -16.61 27.53 22.28
CA ILE A 484 -15.56 26.50 22.38
C ILE A 484 -16.19 25.12 22.25
N LYS A 485 -15.92 24.47 21.12
CA LYS A 485 -16.32 23.11 20.82
C LYS A 485 -15.44 22.52 19.72
N ASP A 486 -15.17 21.22 19.79
CA ASP A 486 -14.52 20.43 18.73
C ASP A 486 -13.16 21.01 18.26
N LEU A 487 -12.38 21.59 19.18
CA LEU A 487 -11.05 22.13 18.87
C LEU A 487 -9.99 21.02 18.81
N ALA A 488 -8.91 21.26 18.06
CA ALA A 488 -7.95 20.20 17.73
C ALA A 488 -7.25 19.57 18.95
N ASP A 489 -6.94 20.38 19.96
CA ASP A 489 -6.21 19.97 21.16
C ASP A 489 -6.41 20.99 22.30
N LEU A 490 -5.80 20.70 23.46
CA LEU A 490 -5.86 21.57 24.64
C LEU A 490 -5.20 22.94 24.41
N ASP A 491 -4.19 23.04 23.54
CA ASP A 491 -3.53 24.31 23.22
C ASP A 491 -4.47 25.22 22.41
N ALA A 492 -5.23 24.65 21.47
CA ALA A 492 -6.26 25.36 20.72
C ALA A 492 -7.39 25.87 21.64
N VAL A 493 -7.80 25.08 22.64
CA VAL A 493 -8.78 25.50 23.66
C VAL A 493 -8.24 26.68 24.47
N ASN A 494 -7.00 26.61 24.96
CA ASN A 494 -6.38 27.70 25.71
C ASN A 494 -6.18 28.97 24.86
N ALA A 495 -5.89 28.82 23.57
CA ALA A 495 -5.80 29.95 22.65
C ALA A 495 -7.15 30.65 22.42
N GLU A 496 -8.25 29.91 22.41
CA GLU A 496 -9.59 30.49 22.27
C GLU A 496 -10.06 31.17 23.56
N LEU A 497 -9.78 30.56 24.73
CA LEU A 497 -10.06 31.17 26.05
C LEU A 497 -9.33 32.50 26.25
N ALA A 498 -8.10 32.62 25.75
CA ALA A 498 -7.33 33.86 25.82
C ALA A 498 -7.94 35.03 25.03
N LYS A 499 -8.89 34.77 24.12
CA LYS A 499 -9.63 35.81 23.39
C LYS A 499 -10.86 36.32 24.15
N ALA A 500 -11.24 35.68 25.26
CA ALA A 500 -12.37 36.13 26.08
C ALA A 500 -11.93 37.29 26.99
N GLU A 501 -12.36 38.50 26.65
CA GLU A 501 -12.19 39.67 27.50
C GLU A 501 -13.37 39.77 28.49
N ILE A 502 -13.10 39.57 29.78
CA ILE A 502 -14.11 39.61 30.86
C ILE A 502 -13.54 40.48 32.00
N GLU A 503 -14.28 41.51 32.38
CA GLU A 503 -13.88 42.42 33.47
C GLU A 503 -13.67 41.64 34.79
N GLY A 504 -12.56 41.92 35.48
CA GLY A 504 -12.21 41.27 36.74
C GLY A 504 -11.58 39.86 36.61
N ILE A 505 -11.45 39.32 35.40
CA ILE A 505 -10.76 38.05 35.13
C ILE A 505 -9.35 38.30 34.59
N LYS A 506 -8.34 37.80 35.30
CA LYS A 506 -6.93 37.87 34.94
C LYS A 506 -6.51 36.77 33.96
N SER A 507 -7.00 35.55 34.15
CA SER A 507 -6.73 34.42 33.23
C SER A 507 -7.82 33.35 33.29
N LEU A 508 -7.94 32.63 32.17
CA LEU A 508 -8.73 31.42 32.02
C LEU A 508 -7.81 30.32 31.49
N ASP A 509 -7.49 29.36 32.34
CA ASP A 509 -6.53 28.30 32.04
C ASP A 509 -7.23 26.94 32.02
N ALA A 510 -7.33 26.32 30.84
CA ALA A 510 -7.91 25.00 30.67
C ALA A 510 -6.90 23.88 30.93
N THR A 511 -7.39 22.83 31.59
CA THR A 511 -6.70 21.55 31.78
C THR A 511 -7.62 20.41 31.36
N LEU A 512 -7.06 19.35 30.78
CA LEU A 512 -7.83 18.18 30.38
C LEU A 512 -8.43 17.51 31.63
N LYS A 513 -9.70 17.13 31.56
CA LYS A 513 -10.38 16.48 32.69
C LYS A 513 -9.86 15.05 32.86
N THR A 514 -9.65 14.61 34.10
CA THR A 514 -9.02 13.29 34.36
C THR A 514 -9.84 12.09 33.91
N ASP A 515 -11.14 12.27 33.67
CA ASP A 515 -12.10 11.24 33.26
C ASP A 515 -12.69 11.48 31.86
N SER A 516 -12.11 12.37 31.05
CA SER A 516 -12.59 12.67 29.68
C SER A 516 -11.43 13.09 28.75
N GLU A 517 -11.43 12.58 27.52
CA GLU A 517 -10.47 12.99 26.48
C GLU A 517 -10.93 14.23 25.70
N THR A 518 -12.18 14.64 25.88
CA THR A 518 -12.82 15.73 25.09
C THR A 518 -13.22 16.92 25.96
N ASP A 519 -13.43 16.70 27.25
CA ASP A 519 -13.84 17.73 28.20
C ASP A 519 -12.62 18.35 28.88
N VAL A 520 -12.73 19.64 29.16
CA VAL A 520 -11.70 20.39 29.92
C VAL A 520 -12.31 21.03 31.16
N THR A 521 -11.49 21.18 32.18
CA THR A 521 -11.80 22.03 33.34
C THR A 521 -11.00 23.33 33.20
N VAL A 522 -11.71 24.45 33.17
CA VAL A 522 -11.17 25.80 33.12
C VAL A 522 -11.02 26.33 34.54
N LYS A 523 -9.82 26.81 34.87
CA LYS A 523 -9.53 27.55 36.10
C LYS A 523 -9.56 29.04 35.83
N ILE A 524 -10.24 29.76 36.71
CA ILE A 524 -10.41 31.20 36.67
C ILE A 524 -9.44 31.83 37.66
N THR A 525 -8.61 32.76 37.20
CA THR A 525 -7.83 33.65 38.08
C THR A 525 -8.42 35.04 37.97
N THR A 526 -8.84 35.63 39.09
CA THR A 526 -9.39 36.99 39.13
C THR A 526 -8.30 38.05 39.28
N GLU A 527 -8.61 39.29 38.91
CA GLU A 527 -7.79 40.45 39.22
C GLU A 527 -7.85 40.81 40.72
N GLU A 528 -6.90 41.59 41.20
CA GLU A 528 -6.86 42.03 42.61
C GLU A 528 -8.11 42.86 42.94
N GLY A 529 -8.84 42.45 43.99
CA GLY A 529 -10.12 43.07 44.37
C GLY A 529 -11.36 42.43 43.77
N TYR A 530 -11.23 41.30 43.07
CA TYR A 530 -12.35 40.48 42.60
C TYR A 530 -12.30 39.08 43.23
N THR A 531 -13.46 38.56 43.64
CA THR A 531 -13.64 37.17 44.04
C THR A 531 -14.60 36.48 43.09
N ILE A 532 -14.59 35.14 43.08
CA ILE A 532 -15.57 34.34 42.35
C ILE A 532 -16.00 33.20 43.25
N ASP A 533 -17.30 32.95 43.29
CA ASP A 533 -17.94 31.93 44.12
C ASP A 533 -17.41 30.52 43.83
N LYS A 534 -17.03 30.28 42.57
CA LYS A 534 -16.38 29.06 42.12
C LYS A 534 -15.34 29.38 41.04
N ASP A 535 -14.08 29.10 41.35
CA ASP A 535 -12.93 29.40 40.49
C ASP A 535 -12.70 28.38 39.35
N THR A 536 -13.64 27.46 39.14
CA THR A 536 -13.54 26.42 38.11
C THR A 536 -14.88 26.07 37.48
N PHE A 537 -14.87 25.77 36.18
CA PHE A 537 -16.00 25.19 35.46
C PHE A 537 -15.53 24.25 34.34
N ASP A 538 -16.44 23.40 33.89
CA ASP A 538 -16.16 22.46 32.81
C ASP A 538 -16.73 22.95 31.49
N ILE A 539 -16.01 22.71 30.40
CA ILE A 539 -16.51 22.84 29.02
C ILE A 539 -16.55 21.43 28.43
N THR A 540 -17.75 20.97 28.11
CA THR A 540 -17.97 19.63 27.54
C THR A 540 -17.74 19.62 26.03
N GLY A 541 -17.02 18.64 25.50
CA GLY A 541 -16.71 18.52 24.07
C GLY A 541 -15.86 19.68 23.54
N ALA A 542 -15.01 20.26 24.40
CA ALA A 542 -14.14 21.38 24.06
C ALA A 542 -13.08 20.96 23.02
N ILE A 543 -12.54 19.76 23.19
CA ILE A 543 -11.60 19.13 22.28
C ILE A 543 -12.38 18.15 21.40
N LYS A 544 -12.13 18.19 20.10
CA LYS A 544 -12.66 17.25 19.14
C LYS A 544 -12.29 15.86 19.62
N ALA A 545 -13.29 15.00 19.79
CA ALA A 545 -13.04 13.58 19.97
C ALA A 545 -12.13 13.12 18.82
N THR A 546 -10.88 12.81 19.14
CA THR A 546 -10.19 11.77 18.39
C THR A 546 -11.05 10.56 18.61
N GLU A 547 -11.79 10.13 17.59
CA GLU A 547 -12.49 8.86 17.66
C GLU A 547 -11.48 7.85 18.20
N PRO A 548 -11.69 7.29 19.41
CA PRO A 548 -11.02 6.04 19.69
C PRO A 548 -11.44 5.13 18.54
N GLU A 549 -10.48 4.45 17.92
CA GLU A 549 -10.77 3.19 17.26
C GLU A 549 -11.27 2.23 18.36
N GLU A 550 -12.49 2.44 18.85
CA GLU A 550 -13.27 1.35 19.41
C GLU A 550 -13.58 0.42 18.24
N PRO A 551 -13.49 -0.91 18.44
CA PRO A 551 -13.78 -1.85 17.38
C PRO A 551 -15.21 -1.58 16.95
N GLU A 552 -15.39 -1.03 15.76
CA GLU A 552 -16.70 -1.01 15.13
C GLU A 552 -17.21 -2.45 15.20
N GLU A 553 -18.41 -2.66 15.77
CA GLU A 553 -19.20 -3.77 15.25
C GLU A 553 -19.21 -3.53 13.75
N PRO A 554 -18.59 -4.41 12.96
CA PRO A 554 -18.33 -4.08 11.58
C PRO A 554 -19.68 -3.84 10.95
N GLY A 555 -19.94 -2.59 10.56
CA GLY A 555 -21.04 -2.29 9.70
C GLY A 555 -20.77 -3.10 8.45
N ASP A 556 -21.50 -4.21 8.29
CA ASP A 556 -21.29 -5.22 7.26
C ASP A 556 -20.83 -4.56 5.96
N ILE A 557 -19.52 -4.57 5.70
CA ILE A 557 -18.98 -3.92 4.51
C ILE A 557 -19.46 -4.78 3.36
N GLN A 558 -20.46 -4.25 2.64
CA GLN A 558 -21.09 -4.99 1.56
C GLN A 558 -20.18 -4.96 0.34
N LEU A 559 -19.46 -6.05 0.13
CA LEU A 559 -18.71 -6.33 -1.08
C LEU A 559 -19.68 -6.56 -2.23
N LYS A 560 -19.30 -6.11 -3.43
CA LYS A 560 -20.01 -6.46 -4.66
C LYS A 560 -19.36 -7.68 -5.29
N LEU A 561 -20.17 -8.66 -5.69
CA LEU A 561 -19.68 -9.81 -6.42
C LEU A 561 -18.83 -9.42 -7.65
N GLU A 562 -19.18 -8.31 -8.32
CA GLU A 562 -18.47 -7.81 -9.49
C GLU A 562 -17.01 -7.45 -9.18
N ASP A 563 -16.70 -6.94 -7.98
CA ASP A 563 -15.33 -6.62 -7.58
C ASP A 563 -14.48 -7.88 -7.40
N VAL A 564 -15.10 -8.95 -6.86
CA VAL A 564 -14.48 -10.27 -6.77
C VAL A 564 -14.23 -10.84 -8.17
N GLN A 565 -15.25 -10.86 -9.03
CA GLN A 565 -15.12 -11.35 -10.41
C GLN A 565 -14.15 -10.51 -11.25
N ASN A 566 -13.92 -9.24 -10.90
CA ASN A 566 -13.01 -8.35 -11.61
C ASN A 566 -11.55 -8.51 -11.22
N ASN A 567 -11.25 -9.26 -10.16
CA ASN A 567 -9.88 -9.57 -9.74
C ASN A 567 -9.11 -10.24 -10.90
N ALA A 568 -7.89 -9.76 -11.16
CA ALA A 568 -7.08 -10.19 -12.29
C ALA A 568 -6.74 -11.68 -12.26
N THR A 569 -6.51 -12.25 -11.07
CA THR A 569 -6.25 -13.68 -10.88
C THR A 569 -7.48 -14.49 -11.26
N ILE A 570 -8.66 -14.09 -10.78
CA ILE A 570 -9.93 -14.80 -11.03
C ILE A 570 -10.32 -14.74 -12.52
N LYS A 571 -10.16 -13.58 -13.17
CA LYS A 571 -10.37 -13.43 -14.62
C LYS A 571 -9.42 -14.29 -15.46
N GLY A 572 -8.24 -14.59 -14.93
CA GLY A 572 -7.22 -15.40 -15.58
C GLY A 572 -7.46 -16.91 -15.50
N ILE A 573 -8.39 -17.38 -14.66
CA ILE A 573 -8.68 -18.80 -14.50
C ILE A 573 -9.36 -19.34 -15.75
N LYS A 574 -8.61 -20.12 -16.53
CA LYS A 574 -9.08 -20.80 -17.72
C LYS A 574 -8.17 -21.97 -18.05
N ASP A 575 -8.74 -23.05 -18.58
CA ASP A 575 -8.03 -24.20 -19.14
C ASP A 575 -7.00 -24.83 -18.15
N LEU A 576 -7.31 -24.85 -16.85
CA LEU A 576 -6.49 -25.49 -15.83
C LEU A 576 -6.65 -27.01 -15.84
N ALA A 577 -5.65 -27.74 -15.33
CA ALA A 577 -5.59 -29.19 -15.47
C ALA A 577 -6.77 -29.93 -14.79
N ASP A 578 -7.18 -29.47 -13.61
CA ASP A 578 -8.20 -30.08 -12.77
C ASP A 578 -8.75 -29.08 -11.74
N LEU A 579 -9.69 -29.53 -10.91
CA LEU A 579 -10.30 -28.71 -9.86
C LEU A 579 -9.31 -28.27 -8.78
N ASP A 580 -8.29 -29.07 -8.48
CA ASP A 580 -7.26 -28.73 -7.48
C ASP A 580 -6.38 -27.58 -7.99
N ALA A 581 -6.04 -27.58 -9.27
CA ALA A 581 -5.35 -26.48 -9.92
C ALA A 581 -6.18 -25.18 -9.91
N VAL A 582 -7.50 -25.28 -10.13
CA VAL A 582 -8.41 -24.13 -10.01
C VAL A 582 -8.41 -23.57 -8.59
N ASN A 583 -8.55 -24.42 -7.56
CA ASN A 583 -8.52 -23.99 -6.16
C ASN A 583 -7.17 -23.40 -5.74
N ALA A 584 -6.06 -23.94 -6.27
CA ALA A 584 -4.73 -23.40 -6.03
C ALA A 584 -4.53 -22.00 -6.67
N GLU A 585 -5.16 -21.72 -7.81
CA GLU A 585 -5.12 -20.40 -8.43
C GLU A 585 -6.03 -19.39 -7.71
N LEU A 586 -7.24 -19.82 -7.30
CA LEU A 586 -8.13 -19.00 -6.49
C LEU A 586 -7.50 -18.57 -5.16
N ALA A 587 -6.71 -19.45 -4.53
CA ALA A 587 -6.00 -19.15 -3.30
C ALA A 587 -4.92 -18.05 -3.44
N LYS A 588 -4.53 -17.69 -4.67
CA LYS A 588 -3.60 -16.58 -4.94
C LYS A 588 -4.32 -15.23 -5.10
N ALA A 589 -5.65 -15.22 -5.18
CA ALA A 589 -6.41 -13.99 -5.28
C ALA A 589 -6.52 -13.33 -3.89
N GLU A 590 -5.71 -12.29 -3.66
CA GLU A 590 -5.82 -11.44 -2.47
C GLU A 590 -6.90 -10.38 -2.72
N ILE A 591 -8.04 -10.50 -2.02
CA ILE A 591 -9.18 -9.57 -2.10
C ILE A 591 -9.56 -9.20 -0.67
N GLU A 592 -9.54 -7.92 -0.36
CA GLU A 592 -9.92 -7.40 0.95
C GLU A 592 -11.34 -7.84 1.34
N GLY A 593 -11.49 -8.37 2.56
CA GLY A 593 -12.77 -8.86 3.07
C GLY A 593 -13.19 -10.26 2.61
N ILE A 594 -12.39 -10.94 1.79
CA ILE A 594 -12.62 -12.33 1.37
C ILE A 594 -11.68 -13.28 2.13
N LYS A 595 -12.27 -14.19 2.89
CA LYS A 595 -11.56 -15.23 3.66
C LYS A 595 -11.16 -16.44 2.81
N SER A 596 -12.06 -16.88 1.92
CA SER A 596 -11.78 -18.00 1.01
C SER A 596 -12.61 -17.96 -0.27
N LEU A 597 -12.06 -18.58 -1.31
CA LEU A 597 -12.70 -18.83 -2.59
C LEU A 597 -12.55 -20.32 -2.90
N ASP A 598 -13.65 -21.06 -2.81
CA ASP A 598 -13.66 -22.52 -2.93
C ASP A 598 -14.45 -22.95 -4.17
N ALA A 599 -13.78 -23.49 -5.17
CA ALA A 599 -14.40 -24.00 -6.40
C ALA A 599 -14.89 -25.44 -6.25
N THR A 600 -16.05 -25.71 -6.85
CA THR A 600 -16.61 -27.05 -7.05
C THR A 600 -17.00 -27.25 -8.51
N LEU A 601 -16.88 -28.47 -9.03
CA LEU A 601 -17.27 -28.78 -10.40
C LEU A 601 -18.78 -28.60 -10.59
N LYS A 602 -19.19 -27.93 -11.65
CA LYS A 602 -20.60 -27.72 -11.95
C LYS A 602 -21.24 -29.03 -12.42
N THR A 603 -22.44 -29.36 -11.93
CA THR A 603 -23.05 -30.68 -12.15
C THR A 603 -23.36 -31.02 -13.61
N ASP A 604 -23.51 -30.02 -14.46
CA ASP A 604 -23.83 -30.13 -15.89
C ASP A 604 -22.65 -29.81 -16.81
N SER A 605 -21.44 -29.62 -16.27
CA SER A 605 -20.24 -29.27 -17.03
C SER A 605 -19.01 -30.04 -16.56
N LYS A 606 -18.16 -30.47 -17.50
CA LYS A 606 -16.84 -31.05 -17.19
C LYS A 606 -15.74 -29.99 -17.09
N THR A 607 -16.03 -28.77 -17.50
CA THR A 607 -15.05 -27.68 -17.65
C THR A 607 -15.33 -26.49 -16.75
N ASP A 608 -16.59 -26.31 -16.34
CA ASP A 608 -17.01 -25.14 -15.58
C ASP A 608 -17.06 -25.46 -14.08
N VAL A 609 -16.78 -24.46 -13.28
CA VAL A 609 -16.82 -24.56 -11.82
C VAL A 609 -17.73 -23.48 -11.24
N THR A 610 -18.32 -23.78 -10.08
CA THR A 610 -18.98 -22.80 -9.23
C THR A 610 -18.06 -22.50 -8.04
N VAL A 611 -17.72 -21.23 -7.87
CA VAL A 611 -16.91 -20.72 -6.76
C VAL A 611 -17.82 -20.23 -5.66
N LYS A 612 -17.58 -20.70 -4.43
CA LYS A 612 -18.19 -20.19 -3.21
C LYS A 612 -17.24 -19.21 -2.54
N ILE A 613 -17.81 -18.08 -2.13
CA ILE A 613 -17.12 -16.99 -1.46
C ILE A 613 -17.42 -17.08 0.04
N THR A 614 -16.36 -17.11 0.86
CA THR A 614 -16.47 -16.92 2.30
C THR A 614 -15.86 -15.58 2.64
N THR A 615 -16.62 -14.67 3.25
CA THR A 615 -16.12 -13.36 3.68
C THR A 615 -15.42 -13.43 5.04
N GLU A 616 -14.57 -12.45 5.32
CA GLU A 616 -14.03 -12.22 6.66
C GLU A 616 -15.11 -11.69 7.60
N GLU A 617 -14.88 -11.77 8.92
CA GLU A 617 -15.83 -11.26 9.92
C GLU A 617 -16.01 -9.75 9.72
N GLY A 618 -17.25 -9.32 9.50
CA GLY A 618 -17.57 -7.92 9.22
C GLY A 618 -17.76 -7.52 7.77
N TYR A 619 -17.62 -8.46 6.85
CA TYR A 619 -17.94 -8.25 5.43
C TYR A 619 -19.15 -9.09 5.04
N THR A 620 -20.06 -8.50 4.28
CA THR A 620 -21.15 -9.23 3.60
C THR A 620 -20.97 -9.15 2.09
N ILE A 621 -21.56 -10.10 1.37
CA ILE A 621 -21.57 -10.07 -0.09
C ILE A 621 -23.00 -10.29 -0.58
N ASP A 622 -23.39 -9.54 -1.61
CA ASP A 622 -24.73 -9.60 -2.19
C ASP A 622 -25.07 -10.98 -2.79
N LYS A 623 -24.04 -11.70 -3.26
CA LYS A 623 -24.14 -13.08 -3.72
C LYS A 623 -22.85 -13.84 -3.42
N ASP A 624 -22.95 -14.94 -2.68
CA ASP A 624 -21.82 -15.73 -2.19
C ASP A 624 -21.30 -16.78 -3.19
N THR A 625 -21.82 -16.78 -4.42
CA THR A 625 -21.44 -17.75 -5.46
C THR A 625 -21.42 -17.16 -6.86
N PHE A 626 -20.46 -17.60 -7.67
CA PHE A 626 -20.40 -17.32 -9.11
C PHE A 626 -19.79 -18.47 -9.89
N ASP A 627 -20.02 -18.49 -11.21
CA ASP A 627 -19.48 -19.52 -12.10
C ASP A 627 -18.26 -18.99 -12.86
N ILE A 628 -17.26 -19.86 -13.05
CA ILE A 628 -16.15 -19.64 -13.98
C ILE A 628 -16.29 -20.67 -15.11
N THR A 629 -16.58 -20.18 -16.32
CA THR A 629 -16.75 -21.01 -17.51
C THR A 629 -15.40 -21.38 -18.12
N GLY A 630 -15.21 -22.65 -18.49
CA GLY A 630 -13.96 -23.15 -19.06
C GLY A 630 -12.77 -23.07 -18.09
N ALA A 631 -13.03 -23.11 -16.78
CA ALA A 631 -12.00 -23.06 -15.75
C ALA A 631 -11.04 -24.26 -15.85
N ILE A 632 -11.60 -25.44 -16.15
CA ILE A 632 -10.85 -26.67 -16.37
C ILE A 632 -10.75 -26.91 -17.87
N LYS A 633 -9.54 -27.26 -18.32
CA LYS A 633 -9.24 -27.57 -19.71
C LYS A 633 -10.19 -28.67 -20.16
N ALA A 634 -10.94 -28.38 -21.22
CA ALA A 634 -11.64 -29.42 -21.93
C ALA A 634 -10.61 -30.47 -22.31
N THR A 635 -10.74 -31.68 -21.76
CA THR A 635 -10.13 -32.84 -22.40
C THR A 635 -10.79 -32.89 -23.76
N GLU A 636 -10.04 -32.45 -24.76
CA GLU A 636 -10.41 -32.58 -26.16
C GLU A 636 -10.89 -34.04 -26.29
N PRO A 637 -12.15 -34.30 -26.68
CA PRO A 637 -12.49 -35.65 -27.08
C PRO A 637 -11.51 -35.93 -28.21
N GLU A 638 -10.55 -36.82 -27.97
CA GLU A 638 -9.55 -37.19 -28.96
C GLU A 638 -10.31 -37.35 -30.28
N GLU A 639 -10.02 -36.48 -31.25
CA GLU A 639 -10.42 -36.76 -32.63
C GLU A 639 -9.94 -38.19 -32.87
N PRO A 640 -10.81 -39.11 -33.31
CA PRO A 640 -10.40 -40.49 -33.50
C PRO A 640 -9.26 -40.46 -34.52
N GLU A 641 -8.04 -40.61 -34.03
CA GLU A 641 -6.93 -41.02 -34.88
C GLU A 641 -7.44 -42.25 -35.62
N GLU A 642 -7.32 -42.26 -36.96
CA GLU A 642 -7.58 -43.47 -37.72
C GLU A 642 -6.85 -44.61 -36.99
N PRO A 643 -7.57 -45.63 -36.49
CA PRO A 643 -6.92 -46.65 -35.72
C PRO A 643 -5.98 -47.38 -36.69
N GLY A 644 -4.68 -47.21 -36.49
CA GLY A 644 -3.76 -48.24 -36.91
C GLY A 644 -4.23 -49.52 -36.22
N ASP A 645 -4.65 -50.51 -37.00
CA ASP A 645 -5.24 -51.75 -36.50
C ASP A 645 -4.35 -52.34 -35.38
N VAL A 646 -4.81 -52.27 -34.14
CA VAL A 646 -4.11 -52.89 -33.01
C VAL A 646 -4.53 -54.35 -32.97
N GLU A 647 -3.61 -55.25 -33.34
CA GLU A 647 -3.83 -56.69 -33.31
C GLU A 647 -3.74 -57.20 -31.85
N LEU A 648 -4.88 -57.66 -31.32
CA LEU A 648 -4.97 -58.38 -30.05
C LEU A 648 -4.55 -59.84 -30.27
N LYS A 649 -3.86 -60.42 -29.28
CA LYS A 649 -3.57 -61.86 -29.27
C LYS A 649 -4.63 -62.59 -28.48
N LEU A 650 -5.22 -63.63 -29.05
CA LEU A 650 -6.18 -64.50 -28.35
C LEU A 650 -5.66 -65.02 -27.01
N GLU A 651 -4.36 -65.29 -26.93
CA GLU A 651 -3.69 -65.76 -25.71
C GLU A 651 -3.83 -64.77 -24.55
N ASP A 652 -3.83 -63.46 -24.81
CA ASP A 652 -3.99 -62.44 -23.77
C ASP A 652 -5.42 -62.45 -23.21
N VAL A 653 -6.41 -62.77 -24.04
CA VAL A 653 -7.81 -62.92 -23.66
C VAL A 653 -7.99 -64.18 -22.80
N GLN A 654 -7.51 -65.32 -23.29
CA GLN A 654 -7.59 -66.60 -22.58
C GLN A 654 -6.81 -66.59 -21.26
N ASN A 655 -5.77 -65.75 -21.13
CA ASN A 655 -4.97 -65.64 -19.93
C ASN A 655 -5.60 -64.80 -18.82
N ASN A 656 -6.74 -64.14 -19.07
CA ASN A 656 -7.46 -63.39 -18.06
C ASN A 656 -7.87 -64.29 -16.88
N ALA A 657 -7.61 -63.82 -15.65
CA ALA A 657 -7.83 -64.61 -14.44
C ALA A 657 -9.29 -65.03 -14.25
N THR A 658 -10.24 -64.18 -14.66
CA THR A 658 -11.67 -64.47 -14.58
C THR A 658 -12.05 -65.56 -15.59
N ILE A 659 -11.58 -65.47 -16.83
CA ILE A 659 -11.83 -66.48 -17.87
C ILE A 659 -11.26 -67.84 -17.46
N LYS A 660 -10.04 -67.89 -16.91
CA LYS A 660 -9.45 -69.12 -16.36
C LYS A 660 -10.20 -69.69 -15.16
N GLY A 661 -10.96 -68.84 -14.46
CA GLY A 661 -11.76 -69.23 -13.31
C GLY A 661 -13.14 -69.78 -13.67
N ILE A 662 -13.60 -69.65 -14.91
CA ILE A 662 -14.89 -70.18 -15.36
C ILE A 662 -14.81 -71.70 -15.45
N LYS A 663 -15.47 -72.36 -14.50
CA LYS A 663 -15.61 -73.81 -14.46
C LYS A 663 -16.79 -74.22 -13.58
N ASP A 664 -17.49 -75.29 -13.96
CA ASP A 664 -18.54 -75.91 -13.15
C ASP A 664 -19.66 -74.92 -12.73
N LEU A 665 -19.99 -73.94 -13.57
CA LEU A 665 -21.09 -73.00 -13.33
C LEU A 665 -22.45 -73.65 -13.58
N ALA A 666 -23.51 -73.08 -13.00
CA ALA A 666 -24.83 -73.71 -12.99
C ALA A 666 -25.48 -73.81 -14.39
N ASP A 667 -25.27 -72.80 -15.23
CA ASP A 667 -25.86 -72.68 -16.56
C ASP A 667 -25.09 -71.67 -17.44
N LEU A 668 -25.54 -71.50 -18.68
CA LEU A 668 -24.97 -70.56 -19.64
C LEU A 668 -25.12 -69.08 -19.19
N ASP A 669 -26.19 -68.75 -18.46
CA ASP A 669 -26.42 -67.39 -17.97
C ASP A 669 -25.38 -67.03 -16.90
N ALA A 670 -25.02 -67.97 -16.02
CA ALA A 670 -23.95 -67.80 -15.05
C ALA A 670 -22.59 -67.63 -15.73
N VAL A 671 -22.31 -68.37 -16.82
CA VAL A 671 -21.10 -68.18 -17.64
C VAL A 671 -21.05 -66.78 -18.24
N ASN A 672 -22.13 -66.33 -18.89
CA ASN A 672 -22.21 -64.99 -19.48
C ASN A 672 -22.11 -63.88 -18.42
N ALA A 673 -22.63 -64.10 -17.21
CA ALA A 673 -22.50 -63.16 -16.11
C ALA A 673 -21.05 -63.02 -15.59
N GLU A 674 -20.24 -64.09 -15.60
CA GLU A 674 -18.81 -64.01 -15.28
C GLU A 674 -18.00 -63.37 -16.41
N LEU A 675 -18.31 -63.69 -17.68
CA LEU A 675 -17.66 -63.07 -18.85
C LEU A 675 -17.91 -61.56 -18.92
N ALA A 676 -19.09 -61.09 -18.53
CA ALA A 676 -19.42 -59.67 -18.47
C ALA A 676 -18.57 -58.87 -17.46
N LYS A 677 -17.89 -59.54 -16.51
CA LYS A 677 -16.96 -58.91 -15.55
C LYS A 677 -15.55 -58.75 -16.09
N VAL A 678 -15.26 -59.28 -17.29
CA VAL A 678 -13.93 -59.26 -17.90
C VAL A 678 -13.72 -57.93 -18.59
N GLU A 679 -12.81 -57.11 -18.06
CA GLU A 679 -12.37 -55.87 -18.71
C GLU A 679 -10.99 -56.08 -19.37
N ILE A 680 -10.97 -56.16 -20.70
CA ILE A 680 -9.75 -56.22 -21.52
C ILE A 680 -9.77 -55.07 -22.51
N LYS A 681 -8.72 -54.25 -22.52
CA LYS A 681 -8.61 -53.11 -23.46
C LYS A 681 -8.70 -53.62 -24.90
N GLY A 682 -9.68 -53.10 -25.65
CA GLY A 682 -9.94 -53.48 -27.05
C GLY A 682 -11.02 -54.54 -27.26
N ILE A 683 -11.60 -55.11 -26.20
CA ILE A 683 -12.74 -56.04 -26.27
C ILE A 683 -14.02 -55.31 -25.81
N GLU A 684 -15.04 -55.32 -26.66
CA GLU A 684 -16.38 -54.78 -26.39
C GLU A 684 -17.24 -55.77 -25.61
N SER A 685 -17.25 -57.04 -26.02
CA SER A 685 -17.98 -58.09 -25.30
C SER A 685 -17.37 -59.48 -25.48
N LEU A 686 -17.68 -60.36 -24.53
CA LEU A 686 -17.43 -61.79 -24.57
C LEU A 686 -18.76 -62.51 -24.37
N ASP A 687 -19.25 -63.14 -25.42
CA ASP A 687 -20.57 -63.78 -25.42
C ASP A 687 -20.39 -65.30 -25.54
N ALA A 688 -20.87 -66.07 -24.57
CA ALA A 688 -20.84 -67.53 -24.58
C ALA A 688 -22.13 -68.13 -25.13
N GLU A 689 -21.97 -69.16 -25.94
CA GLU A 689 -23.03 -70.08 -26.39
C GLU A 689 -22.63 -71.54 -26.12
N MET A 690 -23.62 -72.44 -26.01
CA MET A 690 -23.33 -73.87 -25.83
C MET A 690 -22.54 -74.43 -27.01
N SER A 691 -21.48 -75.19 -26.73
CA SER A 691 -20.76 -75.94 -27.75
C SER A 691 -21.67 -77.04 -28.31
N GLY A 692 -21.84 -77.09 -29.63
CA GLY A 692 -22.81 -77.99 -30.27
C GLY A 692 -22.59 -79.49 -30.01
N ASP A 693 -21.39 -79.88 -29.59
CA ASP A 693 -20.99 -81.26 -29.33
C ASP A 693 -20.85 -81.59 -27.83
N SER A 694 -21.17 -80.65 -26.92
CA SER A 694 -20.96 -80.78 -25.48
C SER A 694 -22.09 -80.19 -24.64
N THR A 695 -22.42 -80.83 -23.52
CA THR A 695 -23.37 -80.28 -22.54
C THR A 695 -22.69 -79.46 -21.46
N THR A 696 -21.36 -79.38 -21.45
CA THR A 696 -20.56 -78.68 -20.42
C THR A 696 -19.70 -77.56 -20.96
N ASP A 697 -19.36 -77.61 -22.25
CA ASP A 697 -18.43 -76.67 -22.86
C ASP A 697 -19.17 -75.55 -23.56
N VAL A 698 -18.56 -74.36 -23.57
CA VAL A 698 -19.11 -73.18 -24.22
C VAL A 698 -18.13 -72.63 -25.23
N VAL A 699 -18.66 -72.09 -26.33
CA VAL A 699 -17.91 -71.30 -27.32
C VAL A 699 -18.11 -69.84 -26.96
N VAL A 700 -17.01 -69.12 -26.71
CA VAL A 700 -17.02 -67.68 -26.43
C VAL A 700 -16.68 -66.93 -27.70
N THR A 701 -17.55 -66.01 -28.12
CA THR A 701 -17.32 -65.05 -29.20
C THR A 701 -16.81 -63.72 -28.63
N ILE A 702 -15.73 -63.21 -29.21
CA ILE A 702 -15.07 -61.96 -28.86
C ILE A 702 -15.54 -60.89 -29.83
N LYS A 703 -16.19 -59.84 -29.32
CA LYS A 703 -16.43 -58.62 -30.09
C LYS A 703 -15.36 -57.60 -29.72
N THR A 704 -14.59 -57.13 -30.70
CA THR A 704 -13.57 -56.10 -30.47
C THR A 704 -14.14 -54.70 -30.62
N SER A 705 -13.63 -53.75 -29.84
CA SER A 705 -13.94 -52.34 -30.02
C SER A 705 -13.36 -51.81 -31.33
N GLN A 706 -13.93 -50.73 -31.87
CA GLN A 706 -13.45 -50.10 -33.10
C GLN A 706 -11.93 -49.81 -33.03
N GLY A 707 -11.19 -50.28 -34.04
CA GLY A 707 -9.73 -50.11 -34.15
C GLY A 707 -8.87 -51.26 -33.60
N TYR A 708 -9.51 -52.32 -33.09
CA TYR A 708 -8.83 -53.54 -32.66
C TYR A 708 -9.22 -54.71 -33.57
N THR A 709 -8.22 -55.51 -33.97
CA THR A 709 -8.42 -56.77 -34.68
C THR A 709 -7.96 -57.93 -33.82
N ILE A 710 -8.52 -59.11 -34.02
CA ILE A 710 -8.06 -60.35 -33.38
C ILE A 710 -8.02 -61.43 -34.46
N ASP A 711 -6.99 -62.27 -34.42
CA ASP A 711 -6.77 -63.34 -35.40
C ASP A 711 -7.91 -64.36 -35.44
N THR A 712 -8.53 -64.59 -34.29
CA THR A 712 -9.66 -65.49 -34.07
C THR A 712 -10.64 -64.85 -33.09
N ASP A 713 -11.90 -64.77 -33.48
CA ASP A 713 -12.97 -64.15 -32.70
C ASP A 713 -13.69 -65.16 -31.79
N THR A 714 -13.20 -66.40 -31.69
CA THR A 714 -13.82 -67.44 -30.87
C THR A 714 -12.81 -68.33 -30.16
N PHE A 715 -13.17 -68.80 -28.95
CA PHE A 715 -12.45 -69.86 -28.24
C PHE A 715 -13.40 -70.71 -27.39
N ILE A 716 -12.94 -71.88 -26.95
CA ILE A 716 -13.74 -72.81 -26.14
C ILE A 716 -13.29 -72.74 -24.67
N ILE A 717 -14.25 -72.68 -23.75
CA ILE A 717 -14.01 -72.94 -22.32
C ILE A 717 -14.57 -74.34 -22.01
N GLU A 718 -13.66 -75.29 -21.76
CA GLU A 718 -14.00 -76.67 -21.42
C GLU A 718 -14.48 -76.77 -19.96
N GLY A 719 -15.57 -77.52 -19.74
CA GLY A 719 -16.15 -77.72 -18.41
C GLY A 719 -16.68 -76.44 -17.78
N ALA A 720 -17.11 -75.47 -18.58
CA ALA A 720 -17.66 -74.20 -18.10
C ALA A 720 -18.94 -74.39 -17.27
N ILE A 721 -19.76 -75.39 -17.62
CA ILE A 721 -21.03 -75.71 -16.97
C ILE A 721 -20.93 -77.08 -16.28
N ALA A 722 -21.45 -77.17 -15.06
CA ALA A 722 -21.47 -78.41 -14.29
C ALA A 722 -22.38 -79.47 -14.95
N VAL A 723 -21.94 -80.72 -14.97
CA VAL A 723 -22.81 -81.86 -15.35
C VAL A 723 -23.77 -82.12 -14.19
N GLU A 724 -25.08 -81.99 -14.42
CA GLU A 724 -26.10 -82.50 -13.49
C GLU A 724 -26.14 -84.04 -13.43
#